data_AF-A0A8J3UM29-F1
#
_entry.id   AF-A0A8J3UM29-F1
#
_cell.length_a   1.000
_cell.length_b   1.000
_cell.length_c   1.000
_cell.angle_alpha   90.00
_cell.angle_beta   90.00
_cell.angle_gamma   90.00
#
_symmetry.space_group_name_H-M   'P 1'
#
loop_
_entity.id
_entity.type
_entity.pdbx_description
1 polymer ?
#
loop_
_entity_poly.entity_id
_entity_poly.type
_entity_poly.pdbx_seq_one_letter_code
_entity_poly.pdbx_strand_id
1 'polypeptide(L)'
;MAVSETESVSGLVAGLVPPEPHSDGVTEIRLHGVGGASPRSLLGEYPLQQVGGDAIAGFYRRPDGEGRHIEAYSWGGLTSRSGARVLWLLLLPFLLANLAGWMFPSRLLDRPRTFAVYRAAVRWAALAVTLNAVLFLTWIPVDYLGYQCGGRAECVDPWPLYGFGLQFGFVQDHPGRRILLAAAVPLLAIAIMIVLSRRTLGRYETVRPPARGPLPAPDPARSAAALTAGLAHPDFWNGRRATSRLGTAHLAAAVAMLAALIAHTVRSTVDVEQRPLAVGALMLSGIVLAGVAVALVAETAKRWPEKLAGTMLGFAVAALVLSAIFAWLQPAVAFVEGELPGMGQAVNLTNGAVAATLTLLLLAVLAGTALRTSGWLLLIATVAATLLALWVTDVAELTGVRMVAVLALAAGLGLAGQVARRSYDRFRWAAPFVVMALAAGVLNVFMLGLLIRVADTVGAIHYSETDYLLPPEEPVIAVFQVIRPFAPYLVLLPGAVLLLFLLWQGVLIWRAASGPTAERTRQAYLAQERDGAPPLDGPAEWVASTVSDPAVQDPAVHDWLRVRPWARTVAAWQRIGRSPLDLDLLFTAVVVAGVFLVASMQLDDAGGAPPWMIGLGTTVAAALPPLLIVLLRSGWSDLGRRKVIGVLWDVGTFWPRSYHPFAPPSYAERAVPELQRRIWWLHDNGGRILLTAHSQGSVLAAAALAQPDRRSPDDRVSLVTFGAPVHKLYNWGFPAYFNQDVLSRLRIERWENLYYLTDYVGGPAAVGAACDDVEIPDPPTSTFRYGEPAPRVGSHTGYWDDPALWKAVGQAAALLAARRTPVEESQV
;
A
#
# COMPACT_ATOMS: atom_id res chain seq x y z
N MET A 1 23.29 -26.97 -30.85
CA MET A 1 23.60 -28.08 -29.93
C MET A 1 23.84 -27.48 -28.55
N ALA A 2 22.76 -27.27 -27.79
CA ALA A 2 22.77 -26.84 -26.38
C ALA A 2 21.33 -27.10 -25.88
N VAL A 3 21.20 -28.09 -25.01
CA VAL A 3 19.95 -28.67 -24.55
C VAL A 3 19.38 -27.84 -23.39
N SER A 4 18.07 -27.61 -23.40
CA SER A 4 17.33 -26.97 -22.32
C SER A 4 17.09 -27.96 -21.18
N GLU A 5 17.59 -27.66 -19.98
CA GLU A 5 17.21 -28.40 -18.77
C GLU A 5 15.93 -27.80 -18.17
N THR A 6 14.80 -28.30 -18.67
CA THR A 6 13.57 -28.41 -17.91
C THR A 6 13.65 -29.70 -17.09
N GLU A 7 14.19 -29.64 -15.87
CA GLU A 7 14.05 -30.74 -14.92
C GLU A 7 12.63 -30.75 -14.36
N SER A 8 11.79 -31.57 -15.00
CA SER A 8 10.61 -32.15 -14.39
C SER A 8 11.04 -33.06 -13.23
N VAL A 9 10.74 -32.66 -11.99
CA VAL A 9 10.77 -33.57 -10.85
C VAL A 9 9.57 -34.52 -10.96
N SER A 10 9.67 -35.51 -11.85
CA SER A 10 8.81 -36.70 -11.89
C SER A 10 9.67 -37.95 -11.78
N GLY A 11 10.26 -38.12 -10.61
CA GLY A 11 10.88 -39.37 -10.16
C GLY A 11 10.16 -39.87 -8.91
N LEU A 12 8.83 -39.95 -8.96
CA LEU A 12 8.04 -40.63 -7.93
C LEU A 12 8.12 -42.13 -8.20
N VAL A 13 8.70 -42.85 -7.26
CA VAL A 13 8.45 -44.29 -7.08
C VAL A 13 6.94 -44.50 -7.14
N ALA A 14 6.48 -45.23 -8.16
CA ALA A 14 5.10 -45.62 -8.30
C ALA A 14 4.71 -46.53 -7.11
N GLY A 15 3.62 -46.20 -6.41
CA GLY A 15 2.88 -47.20 -5.63
C GLY A 15 2.62 -46.92 -4.14
N LEU A 16 3.13 -45.83 -3.54
CA LEU A 16 2.75 -45.48 -2.17
C LEU A 16 2.07 -44.10 -2.16
N VAL A 17 0.75 -44.10 -2.03
CA VAL A 17 0.04 -42.95 -1.48
C VAL A 17 0.66 -42.75 -0.09
N PRO A 18 1.34 -41.63 0.18
CA PRO A 18 1.90 -41.42 1.52
C PRO A 18 0.74 -41.49 2.53
N PRO A 19 0.92 -42.18 3.67
CA PRO A 19 -0.14 -42.35 4.65
C PRO A 19 -0.71 -40.98 5.04
N GLU A 20 -2.01 -40.93 5.34
CA GLU A 20 -2.59 -39.71 5.88
C GLU A 20 -1.79 -39.31 7.12
N PRO A 21 -1.30 -38.06 7.20
CA PRO A 21 -0.44 -37.66 8.28
C PRO A 21 -1.19 -37.82 9.61
N HIS A 22 -0.58 -38.54 10.55
CA HIS A 22 -1.02 -38.63 11.93
C HIS A 22 -1.31 -37.21 12.47
N SER A 23 -2.52 -37.01 12.97
CA SER A 23 -3.04 -35.74 13.48
C SER A 23 -3.08 -35.70 15.00
N ASP A 24 -2.81 -36.82 15.67
CA ASP A 24 -2.67 -36.92 17.11
C ASP A 24 -1.41 -36.19 17.60
N GLY A 25 -1.40 -35.74 18.86
CA GLY A 25 -0.26 -35.00 19.41
C GLY A 25 -0.30 -33.49 19.17
N VAL A 26 0.87 -32.87 19.01
CA VAL A 26 1.04 -31.41 18.82
C VAL A 26 1.52 -31.12 17.40
N THR A 27 0.74 -30.33 16.66
CA THR A 27 1.13 -29.81 15.34
C THR A 27 1.55 -28.33 15.47
N GLU A 28 2.81 -28.05 15.20
CA GLU A 28 3.36 -26.70 15.07
C GLU A 28 3.21 -26.22 13.62
N ILE A 29 2.48 -25.12 13.40
CA ILE A 29 2.41 -24.45 12.10
C ILE A 29 3.28 -23.19 12.14
N ARG A 30 4.35 -23.19 11.34
CA ARG A 30 5.24 -22.04 11.16
C ARG A 30 4.72 -21.10 10.09
N LEU A 31 4.50 -19.84 10.46
CA LEU A 31 4.05 -18.76 9.58
C LEU A 31 5.19 -17.76 9.39
N HIS A 32 5.60 -17.59 8.14
CA HIS A 32 6.67 -16.68 7.78
C HIS A 32 6.18 -15.22 7.59
N GLY A 33 7.10 -14.27 7.74
CA GLY A 33 6.91 -12.86 7.43
C GLY A 33 6.93 -12.52 5.94
N VAL A 34 7.12 -11.24 5.62
CA VAL A 34 7.27 -10.79 4.23
C VAL A 34 8.57 -11.33 3.62
N GLY A 35 8.58 -11.53 2.29
CA GLY A 35 9.76 -11.97 1.56
C GLY A 35 9.63 -13.38 0.97
N GLY A 36 8.56 -14.09 1.32
CA GLY A 36 8.17 -15.35 0.71
C GLY A 36 9.17 -16.47 0.95
N ALA A 37 9.38 -16.76 2.24
CA ALA A 37 10.18 -17.87 2.70
C ALA A 37 9.73 -19.17 2.01
N SER A 38 10.71 -19.94 1.53
CA SER A 38 10.45 -21.25 0.96
C SER A 38 10.08 -22.23 2.07
N PRO A 39 9.33 -23.30 1.78
CA PRO A 39 9.10 -24.37 2.75
C PRO A 39 10.40 -24.89 3.38
N ARG A 40 11.47 -25.04 2.58
CA ARG A 40 12.79 -25.46 3.05
C ARG A 40 13.41 -24.47 4.04
N SER A 41 13.27 -23.16 3.82
CA SER A 41 13.80 -22.17 4.78
C SER A 41 13.07 -22.19 6.13
N LEU A 42 11.82 -22.68 6.20
CA LEU A 42 11.05 -22.74 7.45
C LEU A 42 11.16 -24.08 8.15
N LEU A 43 11.38 -25.15 7.40
CA LEU A 43 11.36 -26.53 7.90
C LEU A 43 12.74 -27.19 7.93
N GLY A 44 13.74 -26.64 7.24
CA GLY A 44 15.07 -27.21 7.06
C GLY A 44 15.19 -28.08 5.80
N GLU A 45 16.35 -28.71 5.63
CA GLU A 45 16.68 -29.58 4.48
C GLU A 45 16.14 -31.01 4.67
N TYR A 46 14.83 -31.13 4.89
CA TYR A 46 14.14 -32.41 4.99
C TYR A 46 13.37 -32.73 3.69
N PRO A 47 13.03 -34.00 3.42
CA PRO A 47 12.05 -34.34 2.38
C PRO A 47 10.68 -33.82 2.79
N LEU A 48 10.21 -32.76 2.12
CA LEU A 48 8.96 -32.08 2.48
C LEU A 48 7.78 -32.68 1.71
N GLN A 49 6.69 -32.96 2.42
CA GLN A 49 5.41 -33.37 1.82
C GLN A 49 4.44 -32.18 1.80
N GLN A 50 3.78 -31.95 0.66
CA GLN A 50 2.67 -31.00 0.61
C GLN A 50 1.41 -31.67 1.17
N VAL A 51 0.90 -31.15 2.29
CA VAL A 51 -0.26 -31.69 3.03
C VAL A 51 -1.54 -30.87 2.82
N GLY A 52 -1.44 -29.74 2.12
CA GLY A 52 -2.60 -28.92 1.76
C GLY A 52 -2.25 -27.74 0.86
N GLY A 53 -3.29 -27.12 0.29
CA GLY A 53 -3.16 -25.96 -0.61
C GLY A 53 -2.61 -26.32 -1.99
N ASP A 54 -1.97 -25.36 -2.66
CA ASP A 54 -1.37 -25.51 -3.99
C ASP A 54 0.09 -25.02 -4.02
N ALA A 55 0.72 -24.99 -5.19
CA ALA A 55 2.11 -24.53 -5.35
C ALA A 55 2.32 -23.03 -5.06
N ILE A 56 1.25 -22.24 -4.98
CA ILE A 56 1.28 -20.79 -4.77
C ILE A 56 1.17 -20.48 -3.27
N ALA A 57 0.20 -21.12 -2.60
CA ALA A 57 0.00 -21.07 -1.16
C ALA A 57 -0.34 -22.48 -0.66
N GLY A 58 0.57 -23.07 0.13
CA GLY A 58 0.49 -24.47 0.51
C GLY A 58 1.06 -24.76 1.89
N PHE A 59 0.56 -25.85 2.49
CA PHE A 59 1.05 -26.40 3.74
C PHE A 59 2.04 -27.51 3.42
N TYR A 60 3.23 -27.41 4.00
CA TYR A 60 4.30 -28.38 3.82
C TYR A 60 4.67 -28.95 5.17
N ARG A 61 4.94 -30.24 5.24
CA ARG A 61 5.27 -30.97 6.47
C ARG A 61 6.63 -31.63 6.31
N ARG A 62 7.45 -31.57 7.36
CA ARG A 62 8.69 -32.37 7.45
C ARG A 62 8.37 -33.76 8.03
N PRO A 63 9.27 -34.76 7.94
CA PRO A 63 9.08 -36.05 8.59
C PRO A 63 8.79 -35.88 10.09
N ASP A 64 7.86 -36.69 10.59
CA ASP A 64 7.36 -36.58 11.95
C ASP A 64 8.40 -37.03 12.99
N GLY A 65 8.41 -36.35 14.14
CA GLY A 65 9.04 -36.86 15.36
C GLY A 65 7.97 -37.41 16.31
N GLU A 66 8.37 -38.15 17.36
CA GLU A 66 7.43 -38.69 18.34
C GLU A 66 6.54 -37.57 18.94
N GLY A 67 5.23 -37.65 18.70
CA GLY A 67 4.21 -36.76 19.27
C GLY A 67 4.26 -35.28 18.85
N ARG A 68 5.17 -34.89 17.94
CA ARG A 68 5.30 -33.51 17.45
C ARG A 68 5.46 -33.46 15.92
N HIS A 69 4.51 -32.78 15.30
CA HIS A 69 4.45 -32.55 13.86
C HIS A 69 4.79 -31.10 13.55
N ILE A 70 5.64 -30.85 12.55
CA ILE A 70 6.00 -29.47 12.15
C ILE A 70 5.61 -29.23 10.70
N GLU A 71 4.70 -28.28 10.54
CA GLU A 71 4.20 -27.80 9.26
C GLU A 71 4.63 -26.35 9.04
N ALA A 72 4.76 -25.95 7.78
CA ALA A 72 4.93 -24.56 7.38
C ALA A 72 3.86 -24.17 6.38
N TYR A 73 3.24 -23.02 6.61
CA TYR A 73 2.37 -22.41 5.62
C TYR A 73 3.18 -21.45 4.74
N SER A 74 3.48 -21.88 3.52
CA SER A 74 4.23 -21.08 2.55
C SER A 74 3.27 -20.35 1.64
N TRP A 75 3.03 -19.06 1.94
CA TRP A 75 2.11 -18.18 1.21
C TRP A 75 2.82 -17.13 0.35
N GLY A 76 4.15 -17.14 0.33
CA GLY A 76 4.97 -16.19 -0.46
C GLY A 76 4.72 -16.19 -1.97
N GLY A 77 4.05 -17.23 -2.49
CA GLY A 77 3.58 -17.24 -3.89
C GLY A 77 2.46 -16.23 -4.13
N LEU A 78 1.78 -15.75 -3.09
CA LEU A 78 0.77 -14.69 -3.13
C LEU A 78 1.36 -13.27 -3.04
N THR A 79 2.60 -13.10 -2.57
CA THR A 79 3.23 -11.77 -2.35
C THR A 79 4.60 -11.47 -2.97
N SER A 80 5.66 -12.28 -2.80
CA SER A 80 7.02 -11.89 -3.24
C SER A 80 7.62 -12.75 -4.36
N ARG A 81 7.17 -14.00 -4.54
CA ARG A 81 7.76 -14.96 -5.51
C ARG A 81 7.35 -14.79 -6.99
N SER A 82 6.47 -13.85 -7.36
CA SER A 82 6.02 -13.66 -8.76
C SER A 82 6.64 -12.42 -9.40
N GLY A 83 7.29 -12.58 -10.56
CA GLY A 83 7.89 -11.47 -11.33
C GLY A 83 6.86 -10.45 -11.86
N ALA A 84 5.63 -10.90 -12.14
CA ALA A 84 4.56 -10.00 -12.61
C ALA A 84 4.10 -9.00 -11.54
N ARG A 85 4.44 -9.20 -10.26
CA ARG A 85 4.03 -8.29 -9.17
C ARG A 85 4.79 -6.99 -9.14
N VAL A 86 5.95 -6.91 -9.78
CA VAL A 86 6.68 -5.63 -9.88
C VAL A 86 5.82 -4.60 -10.64
N LEU A 87 4.96 -5.06 -11.57
CA LEU A 87 3.97 -4.22 -12.28
C LEU A 87 2.91 -3.61 -11.34
N TRP A 88 2.74 -4.10 -10.11
CA TRP A 88 1.83 -3.49 -9.13
C TRP A 88 2.27 -2.09 -8.69
N LEU A 89 3.52 -1.70 -8.94
CA LEU A 89 3.96 -0.31 -8.76
C LEU A 89 3.07 0.68 -9.55
N LEU A 90 2.52 0.28 -10.69
CA LEU A 90 1.57 1.07 -11.48
C LEU A 90 0.20 1.23 -10.79
N LEU A 91 -0.12 0.34 -9.84
CA LEU A 91 -1.36 0.32 -9.08
C LEU A 91 -1.22 0.98 -7.69
N LEU A 92 -0.06 1.57 -7.39
CA LEU A 92 0.21 2.21 -6.10
C LEU A 92 -0.84 3.26 -5.70
N PRO A 93 -1.31 4.16 -6.58
CA PRO A 93 -2.39 5.09 -6.22
C PRO A 93 -3.66 4.39 -5.77
N PHE A 94 -4.04 3.30 -6.46
CA PHE A 94 -5.24 2.54 -6.13
C PHE A 94 -5.08 1.74 -4.83
N LEU A 95 -3.86 1.23 -4.56
CA LEU A 95 -3.53 0.63 -3.28
C LEU A 95 -3.70 1.63 -2.13
N LEU A 96 -3.09 2.81 -2.23
CA LEU A 96 -3.17 3.85 -1.21
C LEU A 96 -4.61 4.32 -1.00
N ALA A 97 -5.39 4.48 -2.08
CA ALA A 97 -6.81 4.80 -1.99
C ALA A 97 -7.62 3.72 -1.26
N ASN A 98 -7.32 2.43 -1.47
CA ASN A 98 -7.96 1.35 -0.71
C ASN A 98 -7.56 1.37 0.76
N LEU A 99 -6.26 1.53 1.05
CA LEU A 99 -5.71 1.58 2.40
C LEU A 99 -6.31 2.71 3.24
N ALA A 100 -6.43 3.91 2.66
CA ALA A 100 -7.00 5.08 3.32
C ALA A 100 -8.36 4.80 3.97
N GLY A 101 -9.20 3.97 3.34
CA GLY A 101 -10.50 3.57 3.87
C GLY A 101 -10.47 2.67 5.12
N TRP A 102 -9.33 2.04 5.41
CA TRP A 102 -9.15 1.17 6.57
C TRP A 102 -8.54 1.90 7.77
N MET A 103 -7.97 3.10 7.57
CA MET A 103 -7.16 3.81 8.56
C MET A 103 -7.96 4.74 9.49
N PHE A 104 -9.17 4.35 9.88
CA PHE A 104 -10.04 5.16 10.73
C PHE A 104 -10.01 4.72 12.21
N PRO A 105 -10.32 5.62 13.17
CA PRO A 105 -10.32 5.30 14.60
C PRO A 105 -11.44 4.33 14.97
N SER A 106 -11.19 3.41 15.91
CA SER A 106 -12.15 2.40 16.40
C SER A 106 -13.51 2.99 16.80
N ARG A 107 -13.51 4.16 17.46
CA ARG A 107 -14.72 4.88 17.90
C ARG A 107 -15.70 5.21 16.76
N LEU A 108 -15.25 5.22 15.52
CA LEU A 108 -16.13 5.46 14.38
C LEU A 108 -17.09 4.28 14.17
N LEU A 109 -16.68 3.05 14.53
CA LEU A 109 -17.53 1.85 14.44
C LEU A 109 -18.77 1.95 15.35
N ASP A 110 -18.66 2.65 16.48
CA ASP A 110 -19.77 2.86 17.43
C ASP A 110 -20.82 3.86 16.90
N ARG A 111 -20.54 4.55 15.79
CA ARG A 111 -21.40 5.58 15.19
C ARG A 111 -21.82 5.17 13.77
N PRO A 112 -22.82 4.30 13.61
CA PRO A 112 -23.13 3.68 12.32
C PRO A 112 -23.48 4.68 11.21
N ARG A 113 -24.16 5.79 11.54
CA ARG A 113 -24.48 6.85 10.57
C ARG A 113 -23.23 7.61 10.12
N THR A 114 -22.40 8.06 11.06
CA THR A 114 -21.13 8.75 10.76
C THR A 114 -20.18 7.83 10.01
N PHE A 115 -20.11 6.55 10.39
CA PHE A 115 -19.34 5.55 9.67
C PHE A 115 -19.82 5.33 8.24
N ALA A 116 -21.14 5.30 8.00
CA ALA A 116 -21.68 5.23 6.65
C ALA A 116 -21.28 6.46 5.79
N VAL A 117 -21.35 7.67 6.36
CA VAL A 117 -20.91 8.91 5.68
C VAL A 117 -19.42 8.86 5.37
N TYR A 118 -18.57 8.44 6.32
CA TYR A 118 -17.14 8.26 6.10
C TYR A 118 -16.86 7.29 4.96
N ARG A 119 -17.50 6.11 4.95
CA ARG A 119 -17.31 5.11 3.89
C ARG A 119 -17.72 5.65 2.51
N ALA A 120 -18.82 6.40 2.45
CA ALA A 120 -19.27 7.05 1.22
C ALA A 120 -18.22 8.06 0.72
N ALA A 121 -17.71 8.92 1.62
CA ALA A 121 -16.70 9.92 1.28
C ALA A 121 -15.39 9.28 0.77
N VAL A 122 -14.91 8.21 1.42
CA VAL A 122 -13.72 7.46 0.94
C VAL A 122 -13.96 6.89 -0.45
N ARG A 123 -15.13 6.29 -0.70
CA ARG A 123 -15.44 5.67 -2.01
C ARG A 123 -15.60 6.70 -3.12
N TRP A 124 -16.15 7.87 -2.82
CA TRP A 124 -16.17 8.98 -3.77
C TRP A 124 -14.77 9.50 -4.08
N ALA A 125 -13.90 9.63 -3.07
CA ALA A 125 -12.51 9.99 -3.29
C ALA A 125 -11.76 8.91 -4.11
N ALA A 126 -11.99 7.62 -3.83
CA ALA A 126 -11.47 6.51 -4.61
C ALA A 126 -11.96 6.53 -6.07
N LEU A 127 -13.23 6.85 -6.30
CA LEU A 127 -13.78 7.07 -7.64
C LEU A 127 -13.10 8.26 -8.33
N ALA A 128 -12.90 9.37 -7.62
CA ALA A 128 -12.21 10.55 -8.15
C ALA A 128 -10.77 10.22 -8.58
N VAL A 129 -10.05 9.37 -7.83
CA VAL A 129 -8.73 8.86 -8.24
C VAL A 129 -8.81 8.02 -9.51
N THR A 130 -9.85 7.18 -9.67
CA THR A 130 -10.09 6.44 -10.92
C THR A 130 -10.35 7.38 -12.10
N LEU A 131 -11.22 8.36 -11.93
CA LEU A 131 -11.56 9.33 -12.99
C LEU A 131 -10.37 10.21 -13.36
N ASN A 132 -9.55 10.59 -12.38
CA ASN A 132 -8.31 11.33 -12.61
C ASN A 132 -7.31 10.50 -13.43
N ALA A 133 -7.18 9.19 -13.14
CA ALA A 133 -6.33 8.30 -13.92
C ALA A 133 -6.82 8.19 -15.38
N VAL A 134 -8.14 8.10 -15.59
CA VAL A 134 -8.74 8.08 -16.95
C VAL A 134 -8.48 9.39 -17.69
N LEU A 135 -8.60 10.54 -17.01
CA LEU A 135 -8.29 11.84 -17.58
C LEU A 135 -6.84 11.85 -18.12
N PHE A 136 -5.84 11.52 -17.29
CA PHE A 136 -4.45 11.55 -17.74
C PHE A 136 -4.14 10.50 -18.82
N LEU A 137 -4.73 9.30 -18.74
CA LEU A 137 -4.59 8.27 -19.78
C LEU A 137 -5.23 8.69 -21.11
N THR A 138 -6.19 9.61 -21.08
CA THR A 138 -6.84 10.17 -22.27
C THR A 138 -6.05 11.37 -22.78
N TRP A 139 -5.61 12.26 -21.88
CA TRP A 139 -4.97 13.52 -22.20
C TRP A 139 -3.74 13.33 -23.09
N ILE A 140 -2.77 12.51 -22.70
CA ILE A 140 -1.53 12.31 -23.46
C ILE A 140 -1.81 11.81 -24.90
N PRO A 141 -2.51 10.69 -25.12
CA PRO A 141 -2.74 10.21 -26.48
C PRO A 141 -3.69 11.11 -27.28
N VAL A 142 -4.76 11.62 -26.67
CA VAL A 142 -5.80 12.35 -27.43
C VAL A 142 -5.39 13.78 -27.76
N ASP A 143 -4.81 14.50 -26.80
CA ASP A 143 -4.36 15.89 -27.00
C ASP A 143 -3.04 15.91 -27.79
N TYR A 144 -1.98 15.28 -27.27
CA TYR A 144 -0.64 15.44 -27.86
C TYR A 144 -0.47 14.64 -29.14
N LEU A 145 -0.84 13.36 -29.13
CA LEU A 145 -0.61 12.50 -30.29
C LEU A 145 -1.72 12.65 -31.34
N GLY A 146 -2.98 12.61 -30.93
CA GLY A 146 -4.13 12.67 -31.83
C GLY A 146 -4.37 14.08 -32.40
N TYR A 147 -4.54 15.07 -31.52
CA TYR A 147 -4.94 16.42 -31.92
C TYR A 147 -3.77 17.28 -32.38
N GLN A 148 -2.73 17.46 -31.56
CA GLN A 148 -1.63 18.37 -31.86
C GLN A 148 -0.66 17.79 -32.91
N CYS A 149 -0.04 16.63 -32.61
CA CYS A 149 0.93 16.00 -33.51
C CYS A 149 0.26 15.47 -34.78
N GLY A 150 -0.86 14.73 -34.64
CA GLY A 150 -1.58 14.17 -35.79
C GLY A 150 -2.20 15.19 -36.74
N GLY A 151 -2.20 16.48 -36.38
CA GLY A 151 -2.63 17.59 -37.23
C GLY A 151 -1.52 18.19 -38.09
N ARG A 152 -0.25 17.78 -37.87
CA ARG A 152 0.93 18.34 -38.52
C ARG A 152 1.73 17.24 -39.22
N ALA A 153 2.02 17.43 -40.51
CA ALA A 153 2.80 16.45 -41.28
C ALA A 153 4.21 16.24 -40.71
N GLU A 154 4.85 17.34 -40.30
CA GLU A 154 6.23 17.37 -39.75
C GLU A 154 6.40 16.51 -38.49
N CYS A 155 5.36 16.39 -37.67
CA CYS A 155 5.39 15.58 -36.44
C CYS A 155 5.19 14.08 -36.73
N VAL A 156 4.55 13.77 -37.84
CA VAL A 156 4.06 12.44 -38.21
C VAL A 156 5.08 11.63 -39.02
N ASP A 157 5.83 12.30 -39.90
CA ASP A 157 6.82 11.67 -40.80
C ASP A 157 7.87 10.77 -40.11
N PRO A 158 8.34 11.06 -38.88
CA PRO A 158 9.31 10.20 -38.19
C PRO A 158 8.74 8.90 -37.57
N TRP A 159 7.41 8.72 -37.50
CA TRP A 159 6.80 7.64 -36.72
C TRP A 159 6.60 6.32 -37.50
N PRO A 160 7.21 5.19 -37.06
CA PRO A 160 7.12 3.90 -37.78
C PRO A 160 5.70 3.34 -37.92
N LEU A 161 4.79 3.70 -37.01
CA LEU A 161 3.41 3.24 -37.00
C LEU A 161 2.48 4.06 -37.91
N TYR A 162 2.90 5.26 -38.33
CA TYR A 162 2.07 6.13 -39.18
C TYR A 162 2.08 5.72 -40.66
N GLY A 163 3.10 4.95 -41.07
CA GLY A 163 3.17 4.29 -42.39
C GLY A 163 2.13 3.18 -42.63
N PHE A 164 1.38 2.76 -41.60
CA PHE A 164 0.30 1.75 -41.70
C PHE A 164 -1.07 2.34 -42.09
N GLY A 165 -1.10 3.42 -42.89
CA GLY A 165 -2.31 3.88 -43.57
C GLY A 165 -3.05 5.07 -42.95
N LEU A 166 -2.36 6.00 -42.27
CA LEU A 166 -2.96 7.26 -41.79
C LEU A 166 -2.60 8.50 -42.64
N GLN A 167 -1.83 8.33 -43.72
CA GLN A 167 -1.51 9.39 -44.70
C GLN A 167 -2.68 9.77 -45.64
N PHE A 168 -3.91 9.36 -45.34
CA PHE A 168 -5.06 9.72 -46.16
C PHE A 168 -5.72 10.96 -45.57
N GLY A 169 -6.01 11.98 -46.39
CA GLY A 169 -6.81 13.16 -45.99
C GLY A 169 -8.14 12.81 -45.31
N PHE A 170 -8.58 11.56 -45.43
CA PHE A 170 -9.68 10.95 -44.67
C PHE A 170 -9.48 10.94 -43.13
N VAL A 171 -8.28 11.07 -42.58
CA VAL A 171 -8.06 11.13 -41.13
C VAL A 171 -7.36 12.42 -40.71
N GLN A 172 -6.32 12.83 -41.43
CA GLN A 172 -5.51 14.00 -41.08
C GLN A 172 -6.35 15.28 -40.93
N ASP A 173 -7.22 15.54 -41.90
CA ASP A 173 -8.06 16.76 -41.93
C ASP A 173 -9.32 16.64 -41.04
N HIS A 174 -9.53 15.49 -40.40
CA HIS A 174 -10.72 15.21 -39.57
C HIS A 174 -10.34 15.06 -38.09
N PRO A 175 -10.35 16.15 -37.28
CA PRO A 175 -9.93 16.08 -35.87
C PRO A 175 -10.78 15.11 -35.04
N GLY A 176 -12.07 14.96 -35.34
CA GLY A 176 -12.94 13.99 -34.68
C GLY A 176 -12.46 12.53 -34.85
N ARG A 177 -11.98 12.17 -36.05
CA ARG A 177 -11.43 10.84 -36.32
C ARG A 177 -10.09 10.63 -35.61
N ARG A 178 -9.23 11.66 -35.60
CA ARG A 178 -7.93 11.61 -34.88
C ARG A 178 -8.12 11.42 -33.37
N ILE A 179 -9.02 12.19 -32.77
CA ILE A 179 -9.39 12.07 -31.33
C ILE A 179 -9.90 10.66 -31.03
N LEU A 180 -10.80 10.12 -31.86
CA LEU A 180 -11.37 8.79 -31.66
C LEU A 180 -10.33 7.67 -31.77
N LEU A 181 -9.46 7.74 -32.78
CA LEU A 181 -8.39 6.74 -32.98
C LEU A 181 -7.38 6.79 -31.83
N ALA A 182 -7.00 7.98 -31.38
CA ALA A 182 -6.13 8.15 -30.21
C ALA A 182 -6.77 7.61 -28.91
N ALA A 183 -8.11 7.71 -28.79
CA ALA A 183 -8.86 7.15 -27.66
C ALA A 183 -8.82 5.60 -27.60
N ALA A 184 -8.29 4.91 -28.62
CA ALA A 184 -8.03 3.48 -28.55
C ALA A 184 -7.01 3.11 -27.46
N VAL A 185 -6.06 4.01 -27.16
CA VAL A 185 -5.04 3.80 -26.11
C VAL A 185 -5.66 3.74 -24.70
N PRO A 186 -6.42 4.75 -24.22
CA PRO A 186 -7.09 4.66 -22.93
C PRO A 186 -8.15 3.53 -22.90
N LEU A 187 -8.83 3.25 -24.02
CA LEU A 187 -9.76 2.12 -24.11
C LEU A 187 -9.05 0.77 -23.92
N LEU A 188 -7.87 0.58 -24.52
CA LEU A 188 -7.04 -0.60 -24.33
C LEU A 188 -6.57 -0.72 -22.89
N ALA A 189 -6.14 0.38 -22.25
CA ALA A 189 -5.77 0.39 -20.84
C ALA A 189 -6.94 -0.04 -19.93
N ILE A 190 -8.15 0.46 -20.20
CA ILE A 190 -9.38 0.04 -19.50
C ILE A 190 -9.64 -1.46 -19.73
N ALA A 191 -9.51 -1.95 -20.96
CA ALA A 191 -9.69 -3.37 -21.29
C ALA A 191 -8.68 -4.28 -20.56
N ILE A 192 -7.41 -3.88 -20.50
CA ILE A 192 -6.37 -4.58 -19.74
C ILE A 192 -6.76 -4.63 -18.26
N MET A 193 -7.21 -3.52 -17.69
CA MET A 193 -7.67 -3.48 -16.29
C MET A 193 -8.86 -4.41 -16.02
N ILE A 194 -9.80 -4.55 -16.96
CA ILE A 194 -10.89 -5.53 -16.87
C ILE A 194 -10.34 -6.96 -16.80
N VAL A 195 -9.44 -7.31 -17.72
CA VAL A 195 -8.85 -8.65 -17.80
C VAL A 195 -8.08 -8.97 -16.52
N LEU A 196 -7.24 -8.04 -16.05
CA LEU A 196 -6.46 -8.20 -14.82
C LEU A 196 -7.37 -8.31 -13.59
N SER A 197 -8.42 -7.48 -13.48
CA SER A 197 -9.37 -7.55 -12.37
C SER A 197 -10.10 -8.89 -12.31
N ARG A 198 -10.57 -9.41 -13.47
CA ARG A 198 -11.23 -10.73 -13.54
C ARG A 198 -10.28 -11.88 -13.19
N ARG A 199 -9.04 -11.84 -13.70
CA ARG A 199 -8.02 -12.86 -13.38
C ARG A 199 -7.65 -12.89 -11.90
N THR A 200 -7.48 -11.72 -11.30
CA THR A 200 -7.11 -11.59 -9.87
C THR A 200 -8.26 -12.01 -8.96
N LEU A 201 -9.50 -11.63 -9.29
CA LEU A 201 -10.71 -12.12 -8.61
C LEU A 201 -10.76 -13.65 -8.56
N GLY A 202 -10.51 -14.32 -9.69
CA GLY A 202 -10.55 -15.78 -9.79
C GLY A 202 -9.50 -16.51 -8.93
N ARG A 203 -8.33 -15.89 -8.72
CA ARG A 203 -7.17 -16.53 -8.07
C ARG A 203 -7.05 -16.24 -6.55
N TYR A 204 -7.54 -15.09 -6.11
CA TYR A 204 -7.35 -14.61 -4.73
C TYR A 204 -8.66 -14.58 -3.93
N GLU A 205 -9.79 -14.25 -4.55
CA GLU A 205 -11.03 -13.95 -3.84
C GLU A 205 -12.09 -15.06 -3.99
N THR A 206 -11.73 -16.20 -4.58
CA THR A 206 -12.63 -17.36 -4.73
C THR A 206 -12.63 -18.28 -3.52
N VAL A 207 -11.62 -18.19 -2.65
CA VAL A 207 -11.53 -19.04 -1.46
C VAL A 207 -12.53 -18.55 -0.41
N ARG A 208 -13.56 -19.36 -0.17
CA ARG A 208 -14.58 -19.04 0.84
C ARG A 208 -14.08 -19.34 2.25
N PRO A 209 -14.38 -18.47 3.24
CA PRO A 209 -14.18 -18.79 4.65
C PRO A 209 -14.90 -20.10 5.02
N PRO A 210 -14.29 -20.96 5.84
CA PRO A 210 -14.92 -22.21 6.24
C PRO A 210 -16.21 -21.94 7.07
N ALA A 211 -17.20 -22.83 6.96
CA ALA A 211 -18.52 -22.68 7.57
C ALA A 211 -18.99 -24.01 8.19
N ARG A 212 -19.79 -23.93 9.25
CA ARG A 212 -20.47 -25.09 9.83
C ARG A 212 -21.76 -25.39 9.06
N GLY A 213 -21.96 -26.63 8.64
CA GLY A 213 -23.17 -27.10 7.96
C GLY A 213 -22.91 -27.71 6.57
N PRO A 214 -23.88 -28.44 6.00
CA PRO A 214 -23.70 -29.26 4.79
C PRO A 214 -23.66 -28.44 3.48
N LEU A 215 -24.10 -27.18 3.50
CA LEU A 215 -24.15 -26.33 2.30
C LEU A 215 -23.34 -25.04 2.46
N PRO A 216 -22.60 -24.61 1.42
CA PRO A 216 -21.93 -23.32 1.44
C PRO A 216 -22.96 -22.18 1.55
N ALA A 217 -22.79 -21.28 2.51
CA ALA A 217 -23.58 -20.06 2.59
C ALA A 217 -23.40 -19.21 1.31
N PRO A 218 -24.44 -18.49 0.85
CA PRO A 218 -24.32 -17.57 -0.28
C PRO A 218 -23.35 -16.43 0.04
N ASP A 219 -22.67 -15.92 -0.99
CA ASP A 219 -21.72 -14.81 -0.82
C ASP A 219 -22.42 -13.59 -0.19
N PRO A 220 -21.80 -12.93 0.80
CA PRO A 220 -22.42 -11.86 1.55
C PRO A 220 -22.82 -10.70 0.63
N ALA A 221 -23.96 -10.07 0.95
CA ALA A 221 -24.42 -8.90 0.22
C ALA A 221 -23.61 -7.63 0.55
N ARG A 222 -22.96 -7.59 1.71
CA ARG A 222 -22.20 -6.46 2.24
C ARG A 222 -20.70 -6.66 2.02
N SER A 223 -19.99 -5.57 1.70
CA SER A 223 -18.53 -5.56 1.66
C SER A 223 -17.94 -5.63 3.07
N ALA A 224 -16.68 -6.06 3.18
CA ALA A 224 -15.94 -6.12 4.44
C ALA A 224 -15.91 -4.75 5.15
N ALA A 225 -15.78 -3.66 4.39
CA ALA A 225 -15.85 -2.29 4.88
C ALA A 225 -17.17 -1.93 5.59
N ALA A 226 -18.26 -2.68 5.36
CA ALA A 226 -19.56 -2.41 5.98
C ALA A 226 -19.79 -3.19 7.29
N LEU A 227 -18.86 -4.07 7.68
CA LEU A 227 -19.02 -4.97 8.82
C LEU A 227 -18.46 -4.31 10.08
N THR A 228 -19.35 -3.94 11.01
CA THR A 228 -18.96 -3.23 12.24
C THR A 228 -18.19 -4.10 13.23
N ALA A 229 -18.36 -5.43 13.19
CA ALA A 229 -17.54 -6.37 13.95
C ALA A 229 -16.11 -6.54 13.39
N GLY A 230 -15.79 -5.89 12.26
CA GLY A 230 -14.44 -5.85 11.68
C GLY A 230 -13.89 -7.26 11.41
N LEU A 231 -12.64 -7.49 11.81
CA LEU A 231 -11.94 -8.77 11.65
C LEU A 231 -12.68 -9.94 12.30
N ALA A 232 -13.45 -9.70 13.35
CA ALA A 232 -14.20 -10.73 14.04
C ALA A 232 -15.44 -11.20 13.28
N HIS A 233 -15.89 -10.44 12.28
CA HIS A 233 -17.05 -10.85 11.48
C HIS A 233 -16.69 -12.03 10.57
N PRO A 234 -17.47 -13.14 10.57
CA PRO A 234 -17.13 -14.34 9.78
C PRO A 234 -16.99 -14.11 8.28
N ASP A 235 -17.80 -13.19 7.73
CA ASP A 235 -17.79 -12.88 6.30
C ASP A 235 -16.76 -11.79 5.89
N PHE A 236 -15.89 -11.33 6.80
CA PHE A 236 -14.92 -10.27 6.51
C PHE A 236 -13.99 -10.61 5.35
N TRP A 237 -13.55 -11.87 5.26
CA TRP A 237 -12.67 -12.37 4.21
C TRP A 237 -13.42 -12.93 2.99
N ASN A 238 -14.72 -12.66 2.86
CA ASN A 238 -15.54 -13.08 1.73
C ASN A 238 -15.98 -11.88 0.88
N GLY A 239 -15.03 -11.21 0.21
CA GLY A 239 -15.27 -9.96 -0.52
C GLY A 239 -15.66 -10.09 -1.99
N ARG A 240 -15.55 -11.29 -2.60
CA ARG A 240 -15.66 -11.51 -4.07
C ARG A 240 -16.82 -10.76 -4.73
N ARG A 241 -18.02 -10.91 -4.18
CA ARG A 241 -19.25 -10.34 -4.73
C ARG A 241 -19.25 -8.80 -4.65
N ALA A 242 -18.77 -8.25 -3.53
CA ALA A 242 -18.66 -6.80 -3.35
C ALA A 242 -17.58 -6.21 -4.28
N THR A 243 -16.40 -6.82 -4.34
CA THR A 243 -15.30 -6.39 -5.22
C THR A 243 -15.72 -6.40 -6.68
N SER A 244 -16.46 -7.43 -7.13
CA SER A 244 -16.98 -7.49 -8.50
C SER A 244 -17.97 -6.36 -8.82
N ARG A 245 -18.86 -6.01 -7.88
CA ARG A 245 -19.85 -4.94 -8.07
C ARG A 245 -19.17 -3.57 -8.10
N LEU A 246 -18.27 -3.31 -7.15
CA LEU A 246 -17.44 -2.10 -7.12
C LEU A 246 -16.62 -1.96 -8.40
N GLY A 247 -15.95 -3.02 -8.84
CA GLY A 247 -15.14 -3.03 -10.06
C GLY A 247 -15.97 -2.72 -11.30
N THR A 248 -17.19 -3.26 -11.40
CA THR A 248 -18.10 -2.97 -12.51
C THR A 248 -18.58 -1.52 -12.48
N ALA A 249 -18.83 -0.96 -11.29
CA ALA A 249 -19.24 0.44 -11.14
C ALA A 249 -18.11 1.43 -11.53
N HIS A 250 -16.87 1.17 -11.07
CA HIS A 250 -15.71 1.98 -11.48
C HIS A 250 -15.43 1.86 -12.98
N LEU A 251 -15.62 0.66 -13.56
CA LEU A 251 -15.49 0.45 -15.00
C LEU A 251 -16.54 1.25 -15.78
N ALA A 252 -17.80 1.22 -15.35
CA ALA A 252 -18.86 2.00 -15.98
C ALA A 252 -18.53 3.50 -15.94
N ALA A 253 -18.06 4.01 -14.81
CA ALA A 253 -17.63 5.40 -14.67
C ALA A 253 -16.42 5.75 -15.56
N ALA A 254 -15.43 4.85 -15.66
CA ALA A 254 -14.26 5.06 -16.51
C ALA A 254 -14.64 5.13 -18.00
N VAL A 255 -15.50 4.23 -18.47
CA VAL A 255 -15.99 4.22 -19.86
C VAL A 255 -16.86 5.45 -20.14
N ALA A 256 -17.74 5.83 -19.20
CA ALA A 256 -18.56 7.03 -19.32
C ALA A 256 -17.72 8.31 -19.34
N MET A 257 -16.66 8.39 -18.54
CA MET A 257 -15.73 9.52 -18.55
C MET A 257 -15.02 9.63 -19.91
N LEU A 258 -14.51 8.51 -20.45
CA LEU A 258 -13.90 8.50 -21.78
C LEU A 258 -14.90 8.94 -22.87
N ALA A 259 -16.13 8.43 -22.82
CA ALA A 259 -17.19 8.85 -23.75
C ALA A 259 -17.48 10.35 -23.65
N ALA A 260 -17.56 10.90 -22.43
CA ALA A 260 -17.77 12.32 -22.20
C ALA A 260 -16.59 13.17 -22.69
N LEU A 261 -15.34 12.74 -22.46
CA LEU A 261 -14.14 13.42 -22.95
C LEU A 261 -14.14 13.51 -24.48
N ILE A 262 -14.42 12.39 -25.18
CA ILE A 262 -14.50 12.36 -26.64
C ILE A 262 -15.61 13.32 -27.13
N ALA A 263 -16.84 13.18 -26.63
CA ALA A 263 -17.95 14.01 -27.07
C ALA A 263 -17.73 15.50 -26.79
N HIS A 264 -17.20 15.84 -25.60
CA HIS A 264 -16.96 17.22 -25.19
C HIS A 264 -15.85 17.89 -26.01
N THR A 265 -14.71 17.23 -26.18
CA THR A 265 -13.56 17.77 -26.90
C THR A 265 -13.84 17.90 -28.39
N VAL A 266 -14.44 16.89 -29.02
CA VAL A 266 -14.85 16.96 -30.43
C VAL A 266 -15.84 18.10 -30.64
N ARG A 267 -16.89 18.21 -29.81
CA ARG A 267 -17.89 19.29 -29.90
C ARG A 267 -17.27 20.68 -29.73
N SER A 268 -16.16 20.78 -29.00
CA SER A 268 -15.46 22.06 -28.77
C SER A 268 -14.45 22.38 -29.88
N THR A 269 -14.12 21.39 -30.72
CA THR A 269 -13.09 21.50 -31.79
C THR A 269 -13.70 21.78 -33.16
N VAL A 270 -14.87 21.24 -33.46
CA VAL A 270 -15.50 21.36 -34.79
C VAL A 270 -16.87 22.02 -34.74
N ASP A 271 -17.26 22.65 -35.85
CA ASP A 271 -18.62 23.15 -36.04
C ASP A 271 -19.63 21.99 -35.99
N VAL A 272 -20.64 22.14 -35.14
CA VAL A 272 -21.38 20.97 -34.65
C VAL A 272 -22.48 20.54 -35.62
N GLU A 273 -22.16 19.65 -36.55
CA GLU A 273 -23.14 18.77 -37.20
C GLU A 273 -23.54 17.63 -36.25
N GLN A 274 -24.82 17.22 -36.29
CA GLN A 274 -25.37 16.16 -35.43
C GLN A 274 -25.25 16.40 -33.91
N ARG A 275 -25.50 17.65 -33.48
CA ARG A 275 -25.61 18.07 -32.06
C ARG A 275 -26.38 17.08 -31.14
N PRO A 276 -27.49 16.45 -31.57
CA PRO A 276 -28.22 15.50 -30.70
C PRO A 276 -27.38 14.31 -30.24
N LEU A 277 -26.45 13.80 -31.07
CA LEU A 277 -25.59 12.66 -30.69
C LEU A 277 -24.61 13.04 -29.57
N ALA A 278 -23.96 14.20 -29.67
CA ALA A 278 -23.06 14.71 -28.65
C ALA A 278 -23.80 14.98 -27.32
N VAL A 279 -24.96 15.64 -27.38
CA VAL A 279 -25.78 15.90 -26.19
C VAL A 279 -26.27 14.60 -25.57
N GLY A 280 -26.72 13.64 -26.37
CA GLY A 280 -27.13 12.32 -25.91
C GLY A 280 -26.00 11.56 -25.21
N ALA A 281 -24.80 11.56 -25.80
CA ALA A 281 -23.62 10.92 -25.20
C ALA A 281 -23.21 11.58 -23.87
N LEU A 282 -23.21 12.91 -23.80
CA LEU A 282 -22.89 13.66 -22.58
C LEU A 282 -23.92 13.45 -21.48
N MET A 283 -25.22 13.49 -21.81
CA MET A 283 -26.30 13.21 -20.87
C MET A 283 -26.21 11.79 -20.32
N LEU A 284 -26.02 10.80 -21.20
CA LEU A 284 -25.91 9.40 -20.79
C LEU A 284 -24.68 9.17 -19.92
N SER A 285 -23.55 9.81 -20.25
CA SER A 285 -22.33 9.77 -19.43
C SER A 285 -22.57 10.39 -18.04
N GLY A 286 -23.24 11.54 -17.98
CA GLY A 286 -23.62 12.20 -16.72
C GLY A 286 -24.55 11.34 -15.86
N ILE A 287 -25.55 10.69 -16.46
CA ILE A 287 -26.45 9.75 -15.77
C ILE A 287 -25.65 8.58 -15.19
N VAL A 288 -24.71 8.01 -15.93
CA VAL A 288 -23.87 6.93 -15.44
C VAL A 288 -22.99 7.39 -14.28
N LEU A 289 -22.32 8.53 -14.39
CA LEU A 289 -21.45 9.06 -13.33
C LEU A 289 -22.24 9.35 -12.04
N ALA A 290 -23.40 9.99 -12.16
CA ALA A 290 -24.30 10.24 -11.03
C ALA A 290 -24.85 8.92 -10.44
N GLY A 291 -25.28 7.99 -11.30
CA GLY A 291 -25.78 6.68 -10.90
C GLY A 291 -24.73 5.84 -10.17
N VAL A 292 -23.47 5.87 -10.62
CA VAL A 292 -22.34 5.23 -9.94
C VAL A 292 -22.05 5.91 -8.61
N ALA A 293 -22.01 7.25 -8.55
CA ALA A 293 -21.80 7.98 -7.30
C ALA A 293 -22.88 7.63 -6.24
N VAL A 294 -24.15 7.53 -6.66
CA VAL A 294 -25.26 7.09 -5.79
C VAL A 294 -25.12 5.61 -5.41
N ALA A 295 -24.73 4.73 -6.35
CA ALA A 295 -24.54 3.31 -6.08
C ALA A 295 -23.47 3.09 -5.00
N LEU A 296 -22.34 3.79 -5.08
CA LEU A 296 -21.25 3.70 -4.08
C LEU A 296 -21.72 4.05 -2.65
N VAL A 297 -22.72 4.92 -2.52
CA VAL A 297 -23.43 5.17 -1.26
C VAL A 297 -24.39 4.03 -0.95
N ALA A 298 -25.19 3.53 -1.91
CA ALA A 298 -26.20 2.50 -1.69
C ALA A 298 -25.64 1.14 -1.21
N GLU A 299 -24.40 0.78 -1.55
CA GLU A 299 -23.74 -0.47 -1.08
C GLU A 299 -23.57 -0.48 0.43
N THR A 300 -23.60 0.70 1.05
CA THR A 300 -23.51 0.83 2.49
C THR A 300 -24.75 0.30 3.21
N ALA A 301 -25.86 0.10 2.48
CA ALA A 301 -27.13 -0.46 2.95
C ALA A 301 -27.41 -1.81 2.26
N LYS A 302 -28.35 -2.61 2.79
CA LYS A 302 -28.82 -3.88 2.19
C LYS A 302 -29.46 -3.72 0.77
N ARG A 303 -29.30 -2.56 0.11
CA ARG A 303 -30.14 -2.06 -0.99
C ARG A 303 -29.46 -2.02 -2.37
N TRP A 304 -28.19 -2.42 -2.52
CA TRP A 304 -27.55 -2.39 -3.85
C TRP A 304 -28.20 -3.43 -4.80
N PRO A 305 -28.89 -3.01 -5.87
CA PRO A 305 -29.53 -3.93 -6.82
C PRO A 305 -28.46 -4.65 -7.65
N GLU A 306 -28.58 -5.97 -7.79
CA GLU A 306 -27.54 -6.80 -8.43
C GLU A 306 -27.17 -6.35 -9.83
N LYS A 307 -28.19 -5.91 -10.59
CA LYS A 307 -28.05 -5.53 -12.00
C LYS A 307 -27.58 -4.08 -12.18
N LEU A 308 -27.64 -3.24 -11.14
CA LEU A 308 -27.41 -1.79 -11.28
C LEU A 308 -26.06 -1.47 -11.92
N ALA A 309 -24.97 -2.06 -11.42
CA ALA A 309 -23.63 -1.82 -11.96
C ALA A 309 -23.49 -2.30 -13.42
N GLY A 310 -24.09 -3.44 -13.75
CA GLY A 310 -24.11 -3.96 -15.13
C GLY A 310 -24.94 -3.11 -16.07
N THR A 311 -26.09 -2.60 -15.62
CA THR A 311 -26.93 -1.66 -16.39
C THR A 311 -26.19 -0.35 -16.63
N MET A 312 -25.52 0.21 -15.61
CA MET A 312 -24.69 1.41 -15.77
C MET A 312 -23.55 1.20 -16.74
N LEU A 313 -22.91 0.03 -16.74
CA LEU A 313 -21.91 -0.31 -17.74
C LEU A 313 -22.49 -0.38 -19.16
N GLY A 314 -23.69 -0.96 -19.33
CA GLY A 314 -24.39 -0.97 -20.61
C GLY A 314 -24.66 0.45 -21.14
N PHE A 315 -25.12 1.36 -20.28
CA PHE A 315 -25.30 2.77 -20.62
C PHE A 315 -23.97 3.47 -20.93
N ALA A 316 -22.90 3.17 -20.20
CA ALA A 316 -21.57 3.72 -20.48
C ALA A 316 -21.07 3.30 -21.87
N VAL A 317 -21.24 2.03 -22.24
CA VAL A 317 -20.88 1.51 -23.56
C VAL A 317 -21.73 2.17 -24.65
N ALA A 318 -23.04 2.33 -24.43
CA ALA A 318 -23.89 3.05 -25.36
C ALA A 318 -23.45 4.52 -25.53
N ALA A 319 -23.07 5.20 -24.45
CA ALA A 319 -22.52 6.56 -24.50
C ALA A 319 -21.22 6.60 -25.32
N LEU A 320 -20.32 5.63 -25.13
CA LEU A 320 -19.08 5.52 -25.90
C LEU A 320 -19.34 5.31 -27.39
N VAL A 321 -20.29 4.45 -27.75
CA VAL A 321 -20.70 4.22 -29.14
C VAL A 321 -21.28 5.51 -29.76
N LEU A 322 -22.14 6.22 -29.03
CA LEU A 322 -22.68 7.51 -29.48
C LEU A 322 -21.57 8.55 -29.70
N SER A 323 -20.62 8.65 -28.76
CA SER A 323 -19.46 9.54 -28.89
C SER A 323 -18.57 9.16 -30.09
N ALA A 324 -18.38 7.87 -30.34
CA ALA A 324 -17.58 7.39 -31.48
C ALA A 324 -18.26 7.69 -32.81
N ILE A 325 -19.57 7.44 -32.94
CA ILE A 325 -20.35 7.79 -34.13
C ILE A 325 -20.32 9.30 -34.35
N PHE A 326 -20.57 10.09 -33.30
CA PHE A 326 -20.50 11.55 -33.35
C PHE A 326 -19.13 12.03 -33.86
N ALA A 327 -18.04 11.53 -33.27
CA ALA A 327 -16.68 11.90 -33.64
C ALA A 327 -16.31 11.53 -35.09
N TRP A 328 -16.78 10.38 -35.56
CA TRP A 328 -16.48 9.89 -36.91
C TRP A 328 -17.18 10.69 -38.02
N LEU A 329 -18.39 11.16 -37.74
CA LEU A 329 -19.25 11.88 -38.69
C LEU A 329 -18.87 13.35 -38.89
N GLN A 330 -17.94 13.88 -38.09
CA GLN A 330 -17.59 15.30 -38.17
C GLN A 330 -16.85 15.64 -39.48
N PRO A 331 -17.12 16.84 -40.05
CA PRO A 331 -16.49 17.27 -41.30
C PRO A 331 -14.99 17.52 -41.12
N ALA A 332 -14.29 17.63 -42.25
CA ALA A 332 -12.91 18.08 -42.25
C ALA A 332 -12.87 19.57 -41.89
N VAL A 333 -11.92 19.98 -41.05
CA VAL A 333 -11.69 21.38 -40.68
C VAL A 333 -10.20 21.66 -40.65
N ALA A 334 -9.81 22.91 -40.94
CA ALA A 334 -8.43 23.33 -40.82
C ALA A 334 -7.95 23.15 -39.37
N PHE A 335 -6.72 22.65 -39.22
CA PHE A 335 -6.10 22.49 -37.91
C PHE A 335 -5.87 23.86 -37.26
N VAL A 336 -6.26 23.98 -35.99
CA VAL A 336 -6.02 25.16 -35.16
C VAL A 336 -4.92 24.81 -34.17
N GLU A 337 -3.85 25.59 -34.19
CA GLU A 337 -2.72 25.40 -33.28
C GLU A 337 -3.11 25.65 -31.82
N GLY A 338 -2.55 24.84 -30.93
CA GLY A 338 -2.78 24.93 -29.49
C GLY A 338 -3.32 23.65 -28.88
N GLU A 339 -3.71 23.75 -27.61
CA GLU A 339 -4.27 22.65 -26.84
C GLU A 339 -5.62 22.19 -27.41
N LEU A 340 -5.95 20.92 -27.23
CA LEU A 340 -7.26 20.38 -27.63
C LEU A 340 -8.41 21.18 -26.97
N PRO A 341 -9.28 21.83 -27.76
CA PRO A 341 -10.39 22.60 -27.22
C PRO A 341 -11.27 21.78 -26.28
N GLY A 342 -11.60 22.37 -25.12
CA GLY A 342 -12.42 21.73 -24.08
C GLY A 342 -11.65 20.82 -23.11
N MET A 343 -10.41 20.42 -23.41
CA MET A 343 -9.61 19.60 -22.47
C MET A 343 -9.36 20.33 -21.15
N GLY A 344 -9.11 21.65 -21.18
CA GLY A 344 -8.91 22.45 -19.97
C GLY A 344 -10.10 22.48 -19.02
N GLN A 345 -11.32 22.55 -19.56
CA GLN A 345 -12.54 22.48 -18.75
C GLN A 345 -12.67 21.10 -18.08
N ALA A 346 -12.34 20.03 -18.79
CA ALA A 346 -12.37 18.68 -18.25
C ALA A 346 -11.32 18.48 -17.13
N VAL A 347 -10.12 19.02 -17.29
CA VAL A 347 -9.06 19.01 -16.28
C VAL A 347 -9.51 19.75 -15.02
N ASN A 348 -10.02 20.98 -15.17
CA ASN A 348 -10.49 21.80 -14.04
C ASN A 348 -11.64 21.14 -13.29
N LEU A 349 -12.62 20.57 -14.01
CA LEU A 349 -13.75 19.87 -13.40
C LEU A 349 -13.30 18.63 -12.63
N THR A 350 -12.36 17.85 -13.18
CA THR A 350 -11.84 16.64 -12.54
C THR A 350 -11.04 16.99 -11.28
N ASN A 351 -10.17 18.00 -11.35
CA ASN A 351 -9.41 18.50 -10.20
C ASN A 351 -10.33 19.06 -9.11
N GLY A 352 -11.38 19.80 -9.50
CA GLY A 352 -12.42 20.26 -8.59
C GLY A 352 -13.14 19.10 -7.90
N ALA A 353 -13.45 18.03 -8.62
CA ALA A 353 -14.07 16.83 -8.05
C ALA A 353 -13.13 16.09 -7.07
N VAL A 354 -11.83 15.99 -7.38
CA VAL A 354 -10.81 15.45 -6.46
C VAL A 354 -10.73 16.30 -5.20
N ALA A 355 -10.63 17.62 -5.32
CA ALA A 355 -10.56 18.53 -4.18
C ALA A 355 -11.84 18.47 -3.31
N ALA A 356 -13.01 18.44 -3.94
CA ALA A 356 -14.29 18.34 -3.24
C ALA A 356 -14.42 17.02 -2.47
N THR A 357 -14.06 15.89 -3.08
CA THR A 357 -14.14 14.58 -2.41
C THR A 357 -13.11 14.42 -1.29
N LEU A 358 -11.89 14.96 -1.45
CA LEU A 358 -10.90 15.02 -0.38
C LEU A 358 -11.36 15.90 0.79
N THR A 359 -11.99 17.05 0.49
CA THR A 359 -12.56 17.93 1.52
C THR A 359 -13.69 17.24 2.28
N LEU A 360 -14.61 16.57 1.57
CA LEU A 360 -15.67 15.78 2.18
C LEU A 360 -15.11 14.67 3.07
N LEU A 361 -14.04 13.99 2.65
CA LEU A 361 -13.35 12.98 3.44
C LEU A 361 -12.74 13.59 4.72
N LEU A 362 -12.05 14.73 4.60
CA LEU A 362 -11.50 15.43 5.76
C LEU A 362 -12.62 15.80 6.76
N LEU A 363 -13.70 16.40 6.28
CA LEU A 363 -14.86 16.75 7.11
C LEU A 363 -15.48 15.52 7.77
N ALA A 364 -15.61 14.40 7.06
CA ALA A 364 -16.14 13.15 7.62
C ALA A 364 -15.23 12.58 8.71
N VAL A 365 -13.91 12.63 8.53
CA VAL A 365 -12.94 12.19 9.55
C VAL A 365 -12.97 13.13 10.77
N LEU A 366 -13.01 14.44 10.55
CA LEU A 366 -13.12 15.43 11.62
C LEU A 366 -14.42 15.27 12.42
N ALA A 367 -15.56 15.10 11.75
CA ALA A 367 -16.84 14.82 12.42
C ALA A 367 -16.79 13.50 13.23
N GLY A 368 -16.02 12.51 12.75
CA GLY A 368 -15.77 11.27 13.48
C GLY A 368 -14.91 11.44 14.74
N THR A 369 -13.97 12.37 14.74
CA THR A 369 -12.97 12.57 15.82
C THR A 369 -13.29 13.71 16.78
N ALA A 370 -14.11 14.70 16.39
CA ALA A 370 -14.34 15.98 17.08
C ALA A 370 -15.12 15.93 18.42
N LEU A 371 -15.04 14.85 19.19
CA LEU A 371 -15.63 14.78 20.52
C LEU A 371 -14.55 14.43 21.56
N ARG A 372 -13.98 15.49 22.18
CA ARG A 372 -13.26 15.53 23.48
C ARG A 372 -11.71 15.36 23.56
N THR A 373 -10.88 16.08 22.80
CA THR A 373 -9.43 16.19 23.16
C THR A 373 -8.85 17.58 22.94
N SER A 374 -8.35 18.23 24.00
CA SER A 374 -7.76 19.59 24.05
C SER A 374 -6.69 19.95 23.00
N GLY A 375 -6.13 18.98 22.28
CA GLY A 375 -5.17 19.22 21.18
C GLY A 375 -5.79 19.81 19.90
N TRP A 376 -7.11 19.73 19.70
CA TRP A 376 -7.76 20.28 18.50
C TRP A 376 -7.69 21.81 18.45
N LEU A 377 -7.75 22.47 19.60
CA LEU A 377 -7.62 23.92 19.73
C LEU A 377 -6.21 24.41 19.33
N LEU A 378 -5.17 23.64 19.69
CA LEU A 378 -3.78 23.93 19.32
C LEU A 378 -3.53 23.75 17.82
N LEU A 379 -4.11 22.71 17.20
CA LEU A 379 -4.07 22.55 15.75
C LEU A 379 -4.79 23.70 15.05
N ILE A 380 -6.02 24.04 15.45
CA ILE A 380 -6.77 25.15 14.85
C ILE A 380 -6.02 26.46 15.04
N ALA A 381 -5.42 26.71 16.21
CA ALA A 381 -4.61 27.89 16.45
C ALA A 381 -3.34 27.92 15.57
N THR A 382 -2.69 26.78 15.34
CA THR A 382 -1.51 26.69 14.46
C THR A 382 -1.89 26.90 12.99
N VAL A 383 -2.98 26.27 12.54
CA VAL A 383 -3.53 26.46 11.20
C VAL A 383 -3.97 27.91 11.01
N ALA A 384 -4.68 28.51 11.97
CA ALA A 384 -5.14 29.90 11.92
C ALA A 384 -3.97 30.91 11.97
N ALA A 385 -2.99 30.70 12.84
CA ALA A 385 -1.78 31.53 12.90
C ALA A 385 -0.95 31.41 11.61
N THR A 386 -0.94 30.24 10.98
CA THR A 386 -0.29 30.05 9.69
C THR A 386 -1.08 30.74 8.59
N LEU A 387 -2.40 30.53 8.49
CA LEU A 387 -3.27 31.23 7.53
C LEU A 387 -3.17 32.75 7.67
N LEU A 388 -3.01 33.26 8.90
CA LEU A 388 -2.77 34.68 9.18
C LEU A 388 -1.38 35.14 8.71
N ALA A 389 -0.32 34.39 9.02
CA ALA A 389 1.02 34.68 8.51
C ALA A 389 1.06 34.66 6.97
N LEU A 390 0.28 33.79 6.36
CA LEU A 390 0.14 33.65 4.91
C LEU A 390 -0.57 34.83 4.28
N TRP A 391 -1.68 35.28 4.87
CA TRP A 391 -2.35 36.53 4.46
C TRP A 391 -1.40 37.73 4.52
N VAL A 392 -0.59 37.83 5.59
CA VAL A 392 0.42 38.89 5.74
C VAL A 392 1.52 38.81 4.67
N THR A 393 1.94 37.60 4.28
CA THR A 393 2.98 37.41 3.24
C THR A 393 2.46 37.54 1.81
N ASP A 394 1.18 37.25 1.59
CA ASP A 394 0.50 37.36 0.29
C ASP A 394 0.39 38.83 -0.15
N VAL A 395 0.11 39.72 0.80
CA VAL A 395 0.12 41.19 0.61
C VAL A 395 1.51 41.73 0.21
N ALA A 396 2.59 40.94 0.34
CA ALA A 396 3.96 41.41 0.17
C ALA A 396 4.68 40.92 -1.12
N GLU A 397 4.03 40.16 -2.02
CA GLU A 397 4.58 39.70 -3.32
C GLU A 397 5.96 39.00 -3.29
N LEU A 398 6.30 38.25 -2.23
CA LEU A 398 7.59 37.56 -2.10
C LEU A 398 7.47 36.04 -2.30
N THR A 399 7.64 35.54 -3.53
CA THR A 399 7.56 34.10 -3.87
C THR A 399 8.52 33.21 -3.06
N GLY A 400 9.71 33.73 -2.70
CA GLY A 400 10.68 33.03 -1.85
C GLY A 400 10.20 32.81 -0.40
N VAL A 401 9.36 33.71 0.11
CA VAL A 401 8.80 33.65 1.46
C VAL A 401 7.69 32.61 1.55
N ARG A 402 6.95 32.32 0.46
CA ARG A 402 5.95 31.24 0.42
C ARG A 402 6.56 29.87 0.66
N MET A 403 7.69 29.55 0.02
CA MET A 403 8.41 28.29 0.26
C MET A 403 8.92 28.24 1.71
N VAL A 404 9.46 29.33 2.23
CA VAL A 404 9.90 29.42 3.64
C VAL A 404 8.72 29.21 4.60
N ALA A 405 7.54 29.76 4.32
CA ALA A 405 6.33 29.56 5.11
C ALA A 405 5.84 28.10 5.07
N VAL A 406 5.94 27.43 3.92
CA VAL A 406 5.62 25.99 3.79
C VAL A 406 6.58 25.15 4.64
N LEU A 407 7.88 25.44 4.54
CA LEU A 407 8.91 24.74 5.31
C LEU A 407 8.77 25.02 6.81
N ALA A 408 8.39 26.25 7.19
CA ALA A 408 8.09 26.62 8.58
C ALA A 408 6.83 25.92 9.11
N LEU A 409 5.78 25.75 8.29
CA LEU A 409 4.58 24.98 8.63
C LEU A 409 4.90 23.50 8.82
N ALA A 410 5.67 22.90 7.90
CA ALA A 410 6.13 21.52 8.02
C ALA A 410 7.01 21.32 9.28
N ALA A 411 7.93 22.25 9.55
CA ALA A 411 8.75 22.24 10.75
C ALA A 411 7.91 22.44 12.03
N GLY A 412 6.92 23.34 12.00
CA GLY A 412 5.99 23.60 13.10
C GLY A 412 5.12 22.40 13.43
N LEU A 413 4.61 21.68 12.42
CA LEU A 413 3.92 20.40 12.60
C LEU A 413 4.83 19.32 13.18
N GLY A 414 6.10 19.29 12.75
CA GLY A 414 7.12 18.42 13.32
C GLY A 414 7.38 18.71 14.80
N LEU A 415 7.56 19.98 15.16
CA LEU A 415 7.78 20.44 16.54
C LEU A 415 6.54 20.20 17.42
N ALA A 416 5.34 20.53 16.94
CA ALA A 416 4.10 20.24 17.63
C ALA A 416 3.91 18.73 17.85
N GLY A 417 4.31 17.90 16.87
CA GLY A 417 4.34 16.44 16.98
C GLY A 417 5.36 15.89 17.99
N GLN A 418 6.39 16.66 18.36
CA GLN A 418 7.32 16.33 19.44
C GLN A 418 6.76 16.69 20.82
N VAL A 419 6.05 17.83 20.92
CA VAL A 419 5.47 18.33 22.18
C VAL A 419 4.20 17.57 22.55
N ALA A 420 3.41 17.14 21.57
CA ALA A 420 2.29 16.23 21.78
C ALA A 420 2.84 14.89 22.30
N ARG A 421 2.61 14.60 23.59
CA ARG A 421 3.06 13.35 24.23
C ARG A 421 2.68 12.16 23.36
N ARG A 422 3.68 11.39 22.93
CA ARG A 422 3.54 10.15 22.16
C ARG A 422 2.56 9.22 22.88
N SER A 423 1.36 9.07 22.33
CA SER A 423 0.60 7.83 22.52
C SER A 423 1.13 6.90 21.44
N TYR A 424 1.71 5.76 21.82
CA TYR A 424 2.38 4.81 20.91
C TYR A 424 1.45 4.21 19.83
N ASP A 425 0.15 4.52 19.89
CA ASP A 425 -0.91 3.66 19.36
C ASP A 425 -1.74 4.35 18.25
N ARG A 426 -1.39 5.57 17.82
CA ARG A 426 -2.26 6.34 16.92
C ARG A 426 -1.49 7.17 15.90
N PHE A 427 -1.90 7.05 14.64
CA PHE A 427 -1.64 8.05 13.62
C PHE A 427 -2.11 9.43 14.13
N ARG A 428 -1.19 10.41 14.22
CA ARG A 428 -1.44 11.69 14.91
C ARG A 428 -2.55 12.54 14.28
N TRP A 429 -2.77 12.38 12.97
CA TRP A 429 -3.65 13.20 12.15
C TRP A 429 -4.63 12.34 11.35
N ALA A 430 -5.54 12.99 10.60
CA ALA A 430 -6.59 12.35 9.81
C ALA A 430 -6.03 11.38 8.73
N ALA A 431 -5.56 10.21 9.15
CA ALA A 431 -4.84 9.23 8.32
C ALA A 431 -5.58 8.87 7.02
N PRO A 432 -6.92 8.66 7.03
CA PRO A 432 -7.65 8.40 5.79
C PRO A 432 -7.50 9.53 4.77
N PHE A 433 -7.59 10.78 5.22
CA PHE A 433 -7.42 11.95 4.36
C PHE A 433 -5.97 12.04 3.85
N VAL A 434 -4.99 11.90 4.74
CA VAL A 434 -3.56 12.00 4.38
C VAL A 434 -3.19 10.96 3.33
N VAL A 435 -3.55 9.69 3.54
CA VAL A 435 -3.19 8.61 2.61
C VAL A 435 -3.98 8.70 1.29
N MET A 436 -5.23 9.15 1.32
CA MET A 436 -6.00 9.40 0.08
C MET A 436 -5.44 10.60 -0.71
N ALA A 437 -4.99 11.66 -0.03
CA ALA A 437 -4.34 12.79 -0.66
C ALA A 437 -2.98 12.37 -1.27
N LEU A 438 -2.22 11.50 -0.60
CA LEU A 438 -1.02 10.88 -1.18
C LEU A 438 -1.34 10.02 -2.39
N ALA A 439 -2.44 9.25 -2.38
CA ALA A 439 -2.88 8.47 -3.54
C ALA A 439 -3.11 9.37 -4.77
N ALA A 440 -3.85 10.46 -4.59
CA ALA A 440 -4.07 11.46 -5.63
C ALA A 440 -2.76 12.15 -6.04
N GLY A 441 -1.94 12.56 -5.08
CA GLY A 441 -0.66 13.26 -5.33
C GLY A 441 0.33 12.41 -6.12
N VAL A 442 0.54 11.14 -5.73
CA VAL A 442 1.42 10.20 -6.45
C VAL A 442 0.96 9.99 -7.88
N LEU A 443 -0.36 9.81 -8.09
CA LEU A 443 -0.92 9.68 -9.44
C LEU A 443 -0.65 10.93 -10.29
N ASN A 444 -0.95 12.12 -9.76
CA ASN A 444 -0.76 13.38 -10.48
C ASN A 444 0.72 13.63 -10.81
N VAL A 445 1.63 13.47 -9.83
CA VAL A 445 3.07 13.68 -10.01
C VAL A 445 3.62 12.76 -11.09
N PHE A 446 3.27 11.48 -11.03
CA PHE A 446 3.75 10.50 -12.00
C PHE A 446 3.19 10.77 -13.41
N MET A 447 1.88 11.00 -13.53
CA MET A 447 1.26 11.23 -14.83
C MET A 447 1.68 12.57 -15.45
N LEU A 448 1.94 13.60 -14.63
CA LEU A 448 2.49 14.86 -15.09
C LEU A 448 3.92 14.70 -15.61
N GLY A 449 4.75 13.93 -14.89
CA GLY A 449 6.08 13.57 -15.35
C GLY A 449 6.06 12.80 -16.67
N LEU A 450 5.10 11.89 -16.85
CA LEU A 450 4.90 11.17 -18.10
C LEU A 450 4.45 12.10 -19.23
N LEU A 451 3.54 13.02 -18.95
CA LEU A 451 3.05 14.01 -19.90
C LEU A 451 4.18 14.93 -20.40
N ILE A 452 5.00 15.47 -19.49
CA ILE A 452 6.19 16.26 -19.84
C ILE A 452 7.15 15.42 -20.69
N ARG A 453 7.43 14.18 -20.29
CA ARG A 453 8.37 13.32 -21.01
C ARG A 453 7.88 12.95 -22.40
N VAL A 454 6.58 12.71 -22.59
CA VAL A 454 6.01 12.42 -23.91
C VAL A 454 6.03 13.68 -24.79
N ALA A 455 5.67 14.84 -24.24
CA ALA A 455 5.75 16.10 -25.00
C ALA A 455 7.17 16.35 -25.54
N ASP A 456 8.18 16.23 -24.67
CA ASP A 456 9.62 16.37 -25.00
C ASP A 456 10.11 15.38 -26.07
N THR A 457 9.48 14.22 -26.21
CA THR A 457 9.82 13.25 -27.27
C THR A 457 9.14 13.52 -28.61
N VAL A 458 8.06 14.29 -28.61
CA VAL A 458 7.18 14.49 -29.78
C VAL A 458 7.41 15.86 -30.41
N GLY A 459 7.86 16.85 -29.64
CA GLY A 459 8.18 18.17 -30.17
C GLY A 459 8.71 19.12 -29.09
N ALA A 460 9.01 20.36 -29.49
CA ALA A 460 9.44 21.41 -28.57
C ALA A 460 8.27 21.81 -27.65
N ILE A 461 8.48 21.79 -26.33
CA ILE A 461 7.45 22.15 -25.34
C ILE A 461 7.25 23.67 -25.34
N HIS A 462 5.99 24.11 -25.51
CA HIS A 462 5.61 25.51 -25.43
C HIS A 462 4.46 25.75 -24.47
N TYR A 463 4.51 26.89 -23.78
CA TYR A 463 3.46 27.37 -22.90
C TYR A 463 2.87 28.64 -23.56
N SER A 464 1.62 28.55 -23.99
CA SER A 464 0.86 29.34 -24.99
C SER A 464 0.86 30.90 -25.00
N GLU A 465 1.97 31.61 -24.75
CA GLU A 465 1.99 33.09 -24.77
C GLU A 465 3.11 33.73 -25.61
N THR A 466 3.75 33.00 -26.52
CA THR A 466 4.74 33.61 -27.43
C THR A 466 4.26 33.51 -28.86
N ASP A 467 3.83 34.64 -29.42
CA ASP A 467 3.70 34.82 -30.86
C ASP A 467 5.09 34.67 -31.47
N TYR A 468 5.29 33.63 -32.28
CA TYR A 468 6.54 33.48 -33.02
C TYR A 468 6.55 34.47 -34.18
N LEU A 469 7.60 35.29 -34.27
CA LEU A 469 7.84 36.15 -35.43
C LEU A 469 8.17 35.34 -36.70
N LEU A 470 8.55 34.07 -36.56
CA LEU A 470 8.86 33.11 -37.63
C LEU A 470 8.36 31.70 -37.25
N PRO A 471 7.89 30.87 -38.20
CA PRO A 471 7.50 29.50 -37.91
C PRO A 471 8.65 28.72 -37.25
N PRO A 472 8.43 28.01 -36.13
CA PRO A 472 9.47 27.23 -35.48
C PRO A 472 9.96 26.08 -36.39
N GLU A 473 11.26 25.79 -36.38
CA GLU A 473 11.87 24.71 -37.18
C GLU A 473 11.49 23.30 -36.71
N GLU A 474 10.95 23.17 -35.49
CA GLU A 474 10.51 21.91 -34.88
C GLU A 474 9.02 21.99 -34.49
N PRO A 475 8.28 20.86 -34.50
CA PRO A 475 6.86 20.85 -34.12
C PRO A 475 6.69 21.26 -32.65
N VAL A 476 5.83 22.26 -32.41
CA VAL A 476 5.60 22.81 -31.06
C VAL A 476 4.42 22.14 -30.34
N ILE A 477 4.66 21.48 -29.20
CA ILE A 477 3.59 20.89 -28.37
C ILE A 477 3.15 21.91 -27.30
N ALA A 478 1.89 22.31 -27.35
CA ALA A 478 1.27 23.17 -26.36
C ALA A 478 0.99 22.37 -25.08
N VAL A 479 1.62 22.78 -23.98
CA VAL A 479 1.42 22.22 -22.64
C VAL A 479 0.64 23.22 -21.80
N PHE A 480 -0.40 22.71 -21.13
CA PHE A 480 -1.28 23.49 -20.27
C PHE A 480 -0.55 24.47 -19.36
N GLN A 481 -0.97 25.73 -19.38
CA GLN A 481 -0.42 26.80 -18.54
C GLN A 481 -0.45 26.45 -17.04
N VAL A 482 -1.49 25.74 -16.60
CA VAL A 482 -1.61 25.27 -15.21
C VAL A 482 -0.51 24.26 -14.82
N ILE A 483 0.20 23.66 -15.77
CA ILE A 483 1.30 22.74 -15.46
C ILE A 483 2.55 23.52 -15.07
N ARG A 484 2.81 24.65 -15.75
CA ARG A 484 4.06 25.41 -15.63
C ARG A 484 4.36 25.90 -14.21
N PRO A 485 3.43 26.55 -13.48
CA PRO A 485 3.72 27.01 -12.13
C PRO A 485 3.65 25.86 -11.12
N PHE A 486 2.84 24.81 -11.34
CA PHE A 486 2.61 23.75 -10.34
C PHE A 486 3.64 22.62 -10.37
N ALA A 487 4.14 22.24 -11.56
CA ALA A 487 5.03 21.09 -11.72
C ALA A 487 6.26 21.11 -10.80
N PRO A 488 6.95 22.25 -10.58
CA PRO A 488 8.12 22.28 -9.72
C PRO A 488 7.82 21.97 -8.28
N TYR A 489 6.74 22.54 -7.76
CA TYR A 489 6.39 22.34 -6.37
C TYR A 489 5.86 20.94 -6.11
N LEU A 490 5.12 20.34 -7.06
CA LEU A 490 4.64 18.96 -6.93
C LEU A 490 5.77 17.93 -6.75
N VAL A 491 6.99 18.25 -7.17
CA VAL A 491 8.15 17.37 -7.06
C VAL A 491 9.14 17.82 -5.98
N LEU A 492 9.51 19.11 -5.98
CA LEU A 492 10.52 19.64 -5.07
C LEU A 492 10.03 19.71 -3.63
N LEU A 493 8.74 20.00 -3.41
CA LEU A 493 8.21 20.16 -2.06
C LEU A 493 8.18 18.83 -1.29
N PRO A 494 7.63 17.71 -1.81
CA PRO A 494 7.74 16.42 -1.14
C PRO A 494 9.21 16.01 -0.90
N GLY A 495 10.10 16.31 -1.86
CA GLY A 495 11.54 16.05 -1.73
C GLY A 495 12.19 16.85 -0.58
N ALA A 496 11.90 18.15 -0.49
CA ALA A 496 12.40 19.00 0.59
C ALA A 496 11.89 18.56 1.97
N VAL A 497 10.61 18.23 2.08
CA VAL A 497 10.01 17.71 3.33
C VAL A 497 10.65 16.37 3.73
N LEU A 498 10.91 15.48 2.76
CA LEU A 498 11.62 14.22 3.01
C LEU A 498 13.04 14.46 3.52
N LEU A 499 13.80 15.39 2.91
CA LEU A 499 15.15 15.73 3.36
C LEU A 499 15.16 16.27 4.79
N LEU A 500 14.25 17.20 5.11
CA LEU A 500 14.11 17.73 6.47
C LEU A 500 13.76 16.62 7.47
N PHE A 501 12.87 15.71 7.10
CA PHE A 501 12.53 14.55 7.92
C PHE A 501 13.74 13.63 8.14
N LEU A 502 14.52 13.33 7.11
CA LEU A 502 15.72 12.50 7.21
C LEU A 502 16.80 13.14 8.10
N LEU A 503 17.03 14.45 7.95
CA LEU A 503 17.93 15.21 8.83
C LEU A 503 17.46 15.17 10.29
N TRP A 504 16.18 15.39 10.52
CA TRP A 504 15.57 15.29 11.84
C TRP A 504 15.73 13.89 12.45
N GLN A 505 15.50 12.82 11.67
CA GLN A 505 15.73 11.45 12.12
C GLN A 505 17.21 11.19 12.42
N GLY A 506 18.13 11.69 11.59
CA GLY A 506 19.58 11.62 11.80
C GLY A 506 20.00 12.23 13.13
N VAL A 507 19.48 13.42 13.48
CA VAL A 507 19.73 14.06 14.77
C VAL A 507 19.24 13.18 15.93
N LEU A 508 18.05 12.58 15.81
CA LEU A 508 17.51 11.71 16.87
C LEU A 508 18.31 10.42 17.04
N ILE A 509 18.79 9.83 15.95
CA ILE A 509 19.67 8.65 15.97
C ILE A 509 21.00 9.01 16.62
N TRP A 510 21.60 10.14 16.22
CA TRP A 510 22.85 10.63 16.81
C TRP A 510 22.72 10.89 18.31
N ARG A 511 21.61 11.49 18.75
CA ARG A 511 21.31 11.69 20.19
C ARG A 511 21.13 10.38 20.95
N ALA A 512 20.50 9.37 20.35
CA ALA A 512 20.35 8.06 20.97
C ALA A 512 21.71 7.35 21.11
N ALA A 513 22.54 7.44 20.08
CA ALA A 513 23.89 6.85 20.04
C ALA A 513 24.87 7.56 20.99
N SER A 514 24.75 8.88 21.17
CA SER A 514 25.71 9.69 21.95
C SER A 514 25.22 10.05 23.35
N GLY A 515 23.96 9.72 23.67
CA GLY A 515 23.30 10.13 24.90
C GLY A 515 23.09 9.01 25.92
N PRO A 516 22.20 9.22 26.91
CA PRO A 516 21.95 8.28 27.99
C PRO A 516 21.42 6.89 27.57
N THR A 517 20.88 6.76 26.35
CA THR A 517 20.38 5.48 25.85
C THR A 517 21.50 4.50 25.55
N ALA A 518 22.62 4.97 25.00
CA ALA A 518 23.81 4.14 24.77
C ALA A 518 24.38 3.61 26.08
N GLU A 519 24.46 4.46 27.10
CA GLU A 519 24.94 4.04 28.43
C GLU A 519 23.98 3.05 29.10
N ARG A 520 22.67 3.30 29.06
CA ARG A 520 21.68 2.33 29.57
C ARG A 520 21.76 0.98 28.87
N THR A 521 21.97 0.99 27.55
CA THR A 521 22.14 -0.25 26.76
C THR A 521 23.39 -1.00 27.22
N ARG A 522 24.52 -0.31 27.40
CA ARG A 522 25.76 -0.91 27.91
C ARG A 522 25.55 -1.53 29.30
N GLN A 523 24.88 -0.82 30.20
CA GLN A 523 24.59 -1.32 31.55
C GLN A 523 23.69 -2.55 31.55
N ALA A 524 22.72 -2.64 30.64
CA ALA A 524 21.85 -3.81 30.51
C ALA A 524 22.64 -5.07 30.11
N TYR A 525 23.55 -4.97 29.13
CA TYR A 525 24.43 -6.09 28.76
C TYR A 525 25.42 -6.46 29.85
N LEU A 526 25.94 -5.49 30.60
CA LEU A 526 26.78 -5.76 31.77
C LEU A 526 26.01 -6.52 32.87
N ALA A 527 24.74 -6.19 33.10
CA ALA A 527 23.89 -6.94 34.01
C ALA A 527 23.66 -8.37 33.51
N GLN A 528 23.37 -8.52 32.21
CA GLN A 528 23.20 -9.83 31.57
C GLN A 528 24.43 -10.73 31.73
N GLU A 529 25.65 -10.20 31.56
CA GLU A 529 26.90 -10.94 31.78
C GLU A 529 27.07 -11.38 33.25
N ARG A 530 26.68 -10.53 34.22
CA ARG A 530 26.75 -10.85 35.65
C ARG A 530 25.78 -11.95 36.07
N ASP A 531 24.59 -11.97 35.46
CA ASP A 531 23.52 -12.91 35.81
C ASP A 531 23.69 -14.30 35.19
N GLY A 532 24.85 -14.57 34.57
CA GLY A 532 25.19 -15.89 34.01
C GLY A 532 24.61 -16.14 32.62
N ALA A 533 24.80 -15.18 31.70
CA ALA A 533 24.51 -15.35 30.27
C ALA A 533 25.03 -16.70 29.75
N PRO A 534 24.33 -17.37 28.80
CA PRO A 534 24.76 -18.67 28.30
C PRO A 534 26.21 -18.58 27.78
N PRO A 535 27.13 -19.37 28.35
CA PRO A 535 28.53 -19.29 27.96
C PRO A 535 28.66 -19.68 26.49
N LEU A 536 29.49 -18.97 25.74
CA LEU A 536 30.00 -19.51 24.48
C LEU A 536 30.76 -20.79 24.84
N ASP A 537 30.39 -21.93 24.24
CA ASP A 537 31.12 -23.18 24.45
C ASP A 537 32.61 -22.96 24.14
N GLY A 538 33.50 -23.20 25.09
CA GLY A 538 34.95 -23.07 24.89
C GLY A 538 35.72 -22.61 26.12
N PRO A 539 37.07 -22.58 26.05
CA PRO A 539 37.90 -22.10 27.15
C PRO A 539 37.71 -20.60 27.37
N ALA A 540 37.61 -20.16 28.63
CA ALA A 540 37.31 -18.77 29.01
C ALA A 540 38.32 -17.75 28.45
N GLU A 541 39.56 -18.18 28.20
CA GLU A 541 40.63 -17.36 27.62
C GLU A 541 40.37 -16.91 26.16
N TRP A 542 39.42 -17.53 25.46
CA TRP A 542 39.04 -17.17 24.10
C TRP A 542 37.79 -16.28 24.02
N VAL A 543 37.17 -15.94 25.15
CA VAL A 543 35.93 -15.16 25.19
C VAL A 543 36.25 -13.69 25.46
N ALA A 544 35.85 -12.82 24.53
CA ALA A 544 35.92 -11.37 24.67
C ALA A 544 34.51 -10.77 24.82
N SER A 545 34.42 -9.59 25.43
CA SER A 545 33.17 -8.85 25.61
C SER A 545 33.24 -7.45 25.02
N THR A 546 32.18 -7.05 24.32
CA THR A 546 32.02 -5.68 23.83
C THR A 546 31.71 -4.66 24.92
N VAL A 547 31.37 -5.09 26.15
CA VAL A 547 30.92 -4.21 27.24
C VAL A 547 31.73 -4.31 28.53
N SER A 548 32.42 -5.43 28.80
CA SER A 548 33.22 -5.61 30.01
C SER A 548 34.74 -5.65 29.79
N ASP A 549 35.24 -6.01 28.59
CA ASP A 549 36.67 -6.14 28.34
C ASP A 549 37.36 -4.78 28.10
N PRO A 550 38.30 -4.36 28.96
CA PRO A 550 39.03 -3.11 28.81
C PRO A 550 39.94 -3.08 27.57
N ALA A 551 40.51 -4.21 27.14
CA ALA A 551 41.39 -4.26 25.96
C ALA A 551 40.61 -4.01 24.66
N VAL A 552 39.34 -4.42 24.64
CA VAL A 552 38.37 -4.09 23.59
C VAL A 552 37.94 -2.61 23.69
N GLN A 553 38.07 -1.96 24.86
CA GLN A 553 37.63 -0.58 25.15
C GLN A 553 38.72 0.51 25.20
N ASP A 554 40.02 0.16 25.30
CA ASP A 554 41.18 1.08 25.36
C ASP A 554 41.42 1.92 24.08
N PRO A 555 41.21 3.26 24.11
CA PRO A 555 41.47 4.20 23.00
C PRO A 555 42.86 4.11 22.36
N ALA A 556 43.87 3.62 23.09
CA ALA A 556 45.24 3.51 22.61
C ALA A 556 45.50 2.29 21.72
N VAL A 557 44.62 1.29 21.72
CA VAL A 557 44.73 0.08 20.90
C VAL A 557 44.02 0.28 19.56
N HIS A 558 44.71 -0.02 18.46
CA HIS A 558 44.17 0.09 17.10
C HIS A 558 42.96 -0.87 16.92
N ASP A 559 41.77 -0.33 16.63
CA ASP A 559 40.49 -1.07 16.57
C ASP A 559 40.34 -1.88 15.26
N TRP A 560 41.14 -2.95 15.13
CA TRP A 560 41.12 -3.84 13.96
C TRP A 560 39.78 -4.60 13.79
N LEU A 561 39.01 -4.75 14.87
CA LEU A 561 37.73 -5.48 14.91
C LEU A 561 36.49 -4.58 14.70
N ARG A 562 36.64 -3.24 14.66
CA ARG A 562 35.54 -2.25 14.61
C ARG A 562 34.55 -2.39 15.78
N VAL A 563 35.03 -2.70 16.99
CA VAL A 563 34.19 -2.95 18.17
C VAL A 563 33.75 -1.66 18.83
N ARG A 564 34.41 -0.52 18.53
CA ARG A 564 33.95 0.79 19.00
C ARG A 564 33.18 1.50 17.90
N PRO A 565 31.95 1.97 18.16
CA PRO A 565 31.23 2.05 19.43
C PRO A 565 30.00 1.11 19.47
N TRP A 566 30.19 -0.16 19.86
CA TRP A 566 29.15 -1.20 19.79
C TRP A 566 27.84 -0.82 20.50
N ALA A 567 27.87 -0.44 21.78
CA ALA A 567 26.65 -0.07 22.52
C ALA A 567 25.95 1.18 21.94
N ARG A 568 26.73 2.11 21.35
CA ARG A 568 26.16 3.27 20.63
C ARG A 568 25.46 2.83 19.34
N THR A 569 26.01 1.81 18.67
CA THR A 569 25.40 1.20 17.48
C THR A 569 24.08 0.53 17.85
N VAL A 570 24.04 -0.28 18.91
CA VAL A 570 22.79 -0.89 19.41
C VAL A 570 21.76 0.19 19.77
N ALA A 571 22.15 1.24 20.49
CA ALA A 571 21.25 2.35 20.83
C ALA A 571 20.76 3.15 19.60
N ALA A 572 21.62 3.33 18.58
CA ALA A 572 21.21 3.90 17.30
C ALA A 572 20.13 3.02 16.63
N TRP A 573 20.34 1.70 16.62
CA TRP A 573 19.37 0.74 16.11
C TRP A 573 18.07 0.71 16.89
N GLN A 574 18.09 0.86 18.22
CA GLN A 574 16.85 1.02 19.01
C GLN A 574 16.07 2.27 18.59
N ARG A 575 16.76 3.37 18.23
CA ARG A 575 16.08 4.56 17.72
C ARG A 575 15.53 4.36 16.30
N ILE A 576 16.28 3.70 15.43
CA ILE A 576 15.84 3.28 14.09
C ILE A 576 14.61 2.37 14.21
N GLY A 577 14.60 1.45 15.17
CA GLY A 577 13.49 0.57 15.49
C GLY A 577 12.17 1.33 15.75
N ARG A 578 12.25 2.57 16.24
CA ARG A 578 11.09 3.43 16.51
C ARG A 578 10.76 4.41 15.38
N SER A 579 11.59 4.54 14.36
CA SER A 579 11.42 5.58 13.32
C SER A 579 10.18 5.40 12.43
N PRO A 580 9.67 4.17 12.16
CA PRO A 580 8.48 4.02 11.30
C PRO A 580 7.22 4.65 11.88
N LEU A 581 7.12 4.76 13.21
CA LEU A 581 6.02 5.45 13.89
C LEU A 581 5.99 6.96 13.62
N ASP A 582 7.10 7.54 13.17
CA ASP A 582 7.16 8.97 12.83
C ASP A 582 6.80 9.25 11.36
N LEU A 583 6.53 8.22 10.53
CA LEU A 583 6.15 8.40 9.12
C LEU A 583 4.82 9.15 8.96
N ASP A 584 3.95 9.14 9.98
CA ASP A 584 2.72 9.92 9.97
C ASP A 584 2.99 11.44 9.87
N LEU A 585 4.07 11.92 10.49
CA LEU A 585 4.50 13.31 10.39
C LEU A 585 5.02 13.64 9.00
N LEU A 586 5.81 12.75 8.39
CA LEU A 586 6.28 12.93 7.01
C LEU A 586 5.09 13.04 6.06
N PHE A 587 4.17 12.08 6.11
CA PHE A 587 3.00 12.05 5.25
C PHE A 587 2.09 13.26 5.47
N THR A 588 1.85 13.64 6.72
CA THR A 588 1.03 14.81 7.05
C THR A 588 1.70 16.10 6.57
N ALA A 589 3.01 16.26 6.78
CA ALA A 589 3.74 17.43 6.35
C ALA A 589 3.70 17.58 4.83
N VAL A 590 3.90 16.50 4.06
CA VAL A 590 3.79 16.51 2.59
C VAL A 590 2.39 16.96 2.15
N VAL A 591 1.33 16.40 2.75
CA VAL A 591 -0.05 16.73 2.37
C VAL A 591 -0.42 18.15 2.75
N VAL A 592 -0.11 18.60 3.98
CA VAL A 592 -0.42 19.96 4.43
C VAL A 592 0.35 20.98 3.60
N ALA A 593 1.63 20.72 3.32
CA ALA A 593 2.44 21.56 2.46
C ALA A 593 1.87 21.66 1.04
N GLY A 594 1.45 20.52 0.47
CA GLY A 594 0.83 20.49 -0.87
C GLY A 594 -0.53 21.21 -0.93
N VAL A 595 -1.41 21.00 0.06
CA VAL A 595 -2.71 21.70 0.14
C VAL A 595 -2.51 23.20 0.30
N PHE A 596 -1.60 23.61 1.19
CA PHE A 596 -1.28 25.01 1.41
C PHE A 596 -0.82 25.67 0.10
N LEU A 597 0.12 25.02 -0.59
CA LEU A 597 0.65 25.53 -1.85
C LEU A 597 -0.48 25.71 -2.88
N VAL A 598 -1.30 24.68 -3.11
CA VAL A 598 -2.40 24.76 -4.08
C VAL A 598 -3.37 25.90 -3.74
N ALA A 599 -3.68 26.10 -2.45
CA ALA A 599 -4.53 27.20 -2.01
C ALA A 599 -3.88 28.57 -2.25
N SER A 600 -2.58 28.72 -1.94
CA SER A 600 -1.85 29.99 -2.14
C SER A 600 -1.76 30.39 -3.62
N MET A 601 -1.69 29.42 -4.54
CA MET A 601 -1.60 29.67 -5.98
C MET A 601 -2.95 30.01 -6.61
N GLN A 602 -4.07 29.71 -5.96
CA GLN A 602 -5.40 30.13 -6.44
C GLN A 602 -5.79 31.55 -5.99
N LEU A 603 -5.05 32.12 -5.04
CA LEU A 603 -5.29 33.47 -4.53
C LEU A 603 -4.46 34.52 -5.28
N ASP A 604 -3.56 34.11 -6.17
CA ASP A 604 -2.58 34.97 -6.81
C ASP A 604 -2.63 34.83 -8.34
N ASP A 605 -2.83 35.96 -9.04
CA ASP A 605 -2.74 36.05 -10.50
C ASP A 605 -1.29 36.33 -10.98
N ALA A 606 -0.35 36.64 -10.06
CA ALA A 606 0.95 37.22 -10.38
C ALA A 606 2.13 36.53 -9.66
N GLY A 607 2.51 35.31 -10.08
CA GLY A 607 3.80 34.75 -9.65
C GLY A 607 4.05 33.29 -9.98
N GLY A 608 4.61 33.01 -11.17
CA GLY A 608 5.13 31.69 -11.50
C GLY A 608 6.38 31.31 -10.69
N ALA A 609 6.70 30.02 -10.60
CA ALA A 609 7.95 29.56 -10.01
C ALA A 609 9.17 30.19 -10.72
N PRO A 610 10.27 30.49 -10.02
CA PRO A 610 11.52 30.95 -10.65
C PRO A 610 11.97 30.00 -11.78
N PRO A 611 12.58 30.51 -12.87
CA PRO A 611 12.96 29.67 -14.02
C PRO A 611 13.81 28.44 -13.66
N TRP A 612 14.74 28.58 -12.72
CA TRP A 612 15.57 27.45 -12.26
C TRP A 612 14.76 26.36 -11.54
N MET A 613 13.71 26.73 -10.80
CA MET A 613 12.79 25.78 -10.17
C MET A 613 11.96 25.08 -11.22
N ILE A 614 11.48 25.81 -12.23
CA ILE A 614 10.78 25.23 -13.38
C ILE A 614 11.66 24.16 -14.04
N GLY A 615 12.89 24.51 -14.43
CA GLY A 615 13.82 23.59 -15.07
C GLY A 615 14.16 22.37 -14.21
N LEU A 616 14.47 22.56 -12.92
CA LEU A 616 14.77 21.44 -12.02
C LEU A 616 13.55 20.55 -11.79
N GLY A 617 12.40 21.16 -11.54
CA GLY A 617 11.13 20.49 -11.27
C GLY A 617 10.64 19.63 -12.42
N THR A 618 10.66 20.17 -13.63
CA THR A 618 10.30 19.43 -14.86
C THR A 618 11.31 18.33 -15.15
N THR A 619 12.61 18.56 -14.94
CA THR A 619 13.65 17.53 -15.12
C THR A 619 13.43 16.35 -14.18
N VAL A 620 13.19 16.61 -12.90
CA VAL A 620 12.93 15.53 -11.94
C VAL A 620 11.61 14.83 -12.26
N ALA A 621 10.55 15.56 -12.60
CA ALA A 621 9.27 14.97 -13.02
C ALA A 621 9.44 14.05 -14.24
N ALA A 622 10.14 14.50 -15.29
CA ALA A 622 10.40 13.74 -16.50
C ALA A 622 11.31 12.52 -16.26
N ALA A 623 12.13 12.54 -15.21
CA ALA A 623 12.96 11.40 -14.80
C ALA A 623 12.19 10.32 -14.02
N LEU A 624 10.99 10.60 -13.48
CA LEU A 624 10.22 9.62 -12.70
C LEU A 624 9.75 8.41 -13.52
N PRO A 625 9.15 8.56 -14.73
CA PRO A 625 8.79 7.42 -15.56
C PRO A 625 9.96 6.48 -15.92
N PRO A 626 11.12 6.95 -16.44
CA PRO A 626 12.25 6.07 -16.73
C PRO A 626 12.85 5.45 -15.46
N LEU A 627 12.89 6.18 -14.34
CA LEU A 627 13.30 5.61 -13.05
C LEU A 627 12.38 4.47 -12.63
N LEU A 628 11.06 4.62 -12.80
CA LEU A 628 10.11 3.54 -12.53
C LEU A 628 10.38 2.34 -13.44
N ILE A 629 10.67 2.53 -14.74
CA ILE A 629 11.02 1.43 -15.64
C ILE A 629 12.30 0.71 -15.18
N VAL A 630 13.31 1.45 -14.72
CA VAL A 630 14.54 0.87 -14.15
C VAL A 630 14.23 0.06 -12.89
N LEU A 631 13.39 0.57 -12.00
CA LEU A 631 12.94 -0.15 -10.80
C LEU A 631 12.14 -1.41 -11.16
N LEU A 632 11.23 -1.31 -12.14
CA LEU A 632 10.46 -2.44 -12.67
C LEU A 632 11.38 -3.53 -13.24
N ARG A 633 12.36 -3.15 -14.07
CA ARG A 633 13.33 -4.07 -14.67
C ARG A 633 14.23 -4.72 -13.61
N SER A 634 14.75 -3.92 -12.68
CA SER A 634 15.60 -4.34 -11.57
C SER A 634 14.87 -5.35 -10.66
N GLY A 635 13.62 -5.04 -10.31
CA GLY A 635 12.75 -5.97 -9.59
C GLY A 635 12.49 -7.23 -10.40
N TRP A 636 12.23 -7.16 -11.71
CA TRP A 636 12.01 -8.37 -12.50
C TRP A 636 13.23 -9.30 -12.48
N SER A 637 14.44 -8.77 -12.58
CA SER A 637 15.68 -9.54 -12.70
C SER A 637 16.19 -10.15 -11.39
N ASP A 638 15.95 -9.53 -10.23
CA ASP A 638 16.63 -9.86 -8.97
C ASP A 638 15.63 -10.25 -7.86
N LEU A 639 15.80 -11.44 -7.26
CA LEU A 639 14.94 -11.93 -6.19
C LEU A 639 15.13 -11.18 -4.86
N GLY A 640 16.35 -10.77 -4.52
CA GLY A 640 16.64 -10.00 -3.32
C GLY A 640 16.01 -8.61 -3.38
N ARG A 641 16.15 -7.91 -4.52
CA ARG A 641 15.52 -6.59 -4.72
C ARG A 641 13.99 -6.68 -4.75
N ARG A 642 13.42 -7.76 -5.28
CA ARG A 642 11.97 -8.05 -5.19
C ARG A 642 11.48 -8.13 -3.76
N LYS A 643 12.23 -8.79 -2.88
CA LYS A 643 11.84 -8.93 -1.47
C LYS A 643 11.78 -7.57 -0.76
N VAL A 644 12.73 -6.68 -1.05
CA VAL A 644 12.75 -5.31 -0.49
C VAL A 644 11.53 -4.51 -0.95
N ILE A 645 11.21 -4.54 -2.24
CA ILE A 645 10.01 -3.88 -2.78
C ILE A 645 8.73 -4.51 -2.19
N GLY A 646 8.72 -5.83 -1.97
CA GLY A 646 7.58 -6.61 -1.47
C GLY A 646 7.09 -6.24 -0.07
N VAL A 647 7.95 -5.73 0.82
CA VAL A 647 7.59 -5.38 2.21
C VAL A 647 6.44 -4.37 2.28
N LEU A 648 6.50 -3.31 1.47
CA LEU A 648 5.45 -2.30 1.39
C LEU A 648 4.13 -2.89 0.85
N TRP A 649 4.24 -3.83 -0.09
CA TRP A 649 3.09 -4.47 -0.73
C TRP A 649 2.37 -5.42 0.21
N ASP A 650 3.06 -6.14 1.09
CA ASP A 650 2.42 -7.10 2.00
C ASP A 650 1.54 -6.40 3.05
N VAL A 651 1.87 -5.18 3.46
CA VAL A 651 0.96 -4.37 4.29
C VAL A 651 -0.20 -3.85 3.46
N GLY A 652 0.08 -3.35 2.25
CA GLY A 652 -0.93 -2.80 1.36
C GLY A 652 -2.01 -3.80 0.92
N THR A 653 -1.55 -4.99 0.57
CA THR A 653 -2.37 -6.07 -0.01
C THR A 653 -2.91 -7.04 1.04
N PHE A 654 -2.81 -6.69 2.33
CA PHE A 654 -3.52 -7.41 3.38
C PHE A 654 -5.04 -7.18 3.29
N TRP A 655 -5.47 -5.95 2.99
CA TRP A 655 -6.87 -5.56 3.12
C TRP A 655 -7.75 -5.94 1.91
N PRO A 656 -9.01 -6.38 2.12
CA PRO A 656 -9.96 -6.57 1.03
C PRO A 656 -10.14 -5.31 0.19
N ARG A 657 -10.43 -5.46 -1.10
CA ARG A 657 -10.64 -4.35 -2.06
C ARG A 657 -12.00 -3.68 -1.93
N SER A 658 -12.38 -3.33 -0.69
CA SER A 658 -13.71 -2.81 -0.34
C SER A 658 -13.87 -1.29 -0.53
N TYR A 659 -12.78 -0.56 -0.73
CA TYR A 659 -12.78 0.89 -0.96
C TYR A 659 -12.31 1.27 -2.37
N HIS A 660 -11.35 0.54 -2.95
CA HIS A 660 -10.93 0.73 -4.34
C HIS A 660 -10.78 -0.62 -5.07
N PRO A 661 -11.60 -0.93 -6.09
CA PRO A 661 -11.63 -2.27 -6.71
C PRO A 661 -10.41 -2.58 -7.58
N PHE A 662 -9.72 -1.55 -8.11
CA PHE A 662 -8.51 -1.72 -8.91
C PHE A 662 -7.21 -1.73 -8.09
N ALA A 663 -7.29 -1.71 -6.76
CA ALA A 663 -6.14 -2.01 -5.93
C ALA A 663 -5.61 -3.43 -6.24
N PRO A 664 -4.32 -3.73 -5.98
CA PRO A 664 -3.83 -5.09 -6.08
C PRO A 664 -4.64 -6.05 -5.19
N PRO A 665 -4.79 -7.33 -5.58
CA PRO A 665 -5.64 -8.28 -4.87
C PRO A 665 -5.16 -8.54 -3.45
N SER A 666 -6.10 -8.79 -2.54
CA SER A 666 -5.75 -9.16 -1.16
C SER A 666 -5.22 -10.58 -1.11
N TYR A 667 -4.02 -10.79 -0.57
CA TYR A 667 -3.57 -12.16 -0.27
C TYR A 667 -4.28 -12.74 0.95
N ALA A 668 -4.73 -11.91 1.88
CA ALA A 668 -5.37 -12.36 3.11
C ALA A 668 -6.78 -12.95 2.86
N GLU A 669 -7.50 -12.47 1.84
CA GLU A 669 -8.78 -13.08 1.38
C GLU A 669 -8.61 -14.53 0.90
N ARG A 670 -7.37 -14.97 0.64
CA ARG A 670 -7.03 -16.38 0.41
C ARG A 670 -6.36 -17.03 1.61
N ALA A 671 -5.35 -16.37 2.16
CA ALA A 671 -4.47 -16.94 3.17
C ALA A 671 -5.16 -17.17 4.51
N VAL A 672 -6.04 -16.25 4.92
CA VAL A 672 -6.76 -16.38 6.19
C VAL A 672 -7.76 -17.55 6.13
N PRO A 673 -8.64 -17.67 5.11
CA PRO A 673 -9.50 -18.84 4.97
C PRO A 673 -8.77 -20.19 4.86
N GLU A 674 -7.63 -20.23 4.17
CA GLU A 674 -6.80 -21.45 4.08
C GLU A 674 -6.22 -21.86 5.43
N LEU A 675 -5.66 -20.90 6.18
CA LEU A 675 -5.14 -21.13 7.52
C LEU A 675 -6.23 -21.58 8.49
N GLN A 676 -7.40 -20.93 8.48
CA GLN A 676 -8.55 -21.34 9.28
C GLN A 676 -8.97 -22.78 8.97
N ARG A 677 -9.04 -23.15 7.69
CA ARG A 677 -9.43 -24.49 7.27
C ARG A 677 -8.43 -25.55 7.74
N ARG A 678 -7.12 -25.27 7.68
CA ARG A 678 -6.10 -26.19 8.20
C ARG A 678 -6.18 -26.33 9.72
N ILE A 679 -6.38 -25.23 10.45
CA ILE A 679 -6.55 -25.24 11.91
C ILE A 679 -7.78 -26.07 12.31
N TRP A 680 -8.90 -25.92 11.59
CA TRP A 680 -10.11 -26.69 11.88
C TRP A 680 -9.91 -28.16 11.58
N TRP A 681 -9.38 -28.49 10.40
CA TRP A 681 -9.11 -29.87 10.01
C TRP A 681 -8.21 -30.59 11.02
N LEU A 682 -7.11 -29.96 11.48
CA LEU A 682 -6.22 -30.58 12.47
C LEU A 682 -6.94 -30.87 13.80
N HIS A 683 -7.79 -29.96 14.25
CA HIS A 683 -8.50 -30.12 15.51
C HIS A 683 -9.66 -31.09 15.45
N ASP A 684 -10.41 -31.08 14.35
CA ASP A 684 -11.50 -32.03 14.10
C ASP A 684 -10.97 -33.47 14.02
N ASN A 685 -9.67 -33.64 13.77
CA ASN A 685 -8.95 -34.92 13.79
C ASN A 685 -8.08 -35.12 15.07
N GLY A 686 -8.43 -34.46 16.18
CA GLY A 686 -7.83 -34.70 17.51
C GLY A 686 -6.49 -33.99 17.79
N GLY A 687 -6.02 -33.14 16.88
CA GLY A 687 -4.74 -32.46 17.00
C GLY A 687 -4.76 -31.23 17.90
N ARG A 688 -3.67 -31.02 18.64
CA ARG A 688 -3.37 -29.79 19.38
C ARG A 688 -2.48 -28.89 18.54
N ILE A 689 -2.76 -27.59 18.52
CA ILE A 689 -2.18 -26.69 17.53
C ILE A 689 -1.34 -25.61 18.22
N LEU A 690 -0.08 -25.52 17.80
CA LEU A 690 0.83 -24.42 18.11
C LEU A 690 1.05 -23.60 16.84
N LEU A 691 0.81 -22.30 16.89
CA LEU A 691 1.18 -21.37 15.81
C LEU A 691 2.47 -20.65 16.19
N THR A 692 3.49 -20.75 15.33
CA THR A 692 4.76 -20.03 15.47
C THR A 692 4.84 -18.99 14.35
N ALA A 693 4.64 -17.71 14.66
CA ALA A 693 4.34 -16.71 13.64
C ALA A 693 5.29 -15.49 13.68
N HIS A 694 6.07 -15.33 12.60
CA HIS A 694 7.01 -14.21 12.43
C HIS A 694 6.35 -13.04 11.67
N SER A 695 6.57 -11.80 12.11
CA SER A 695 6.30 -10.62 11.29
C SER A 695 4.88 -10.60 10.71
N GLN A 696 4.71 -10.49 9.38
CA GLN A 696 3.40 -10.53 8.71
C GLN A 696 2.61 -11.83 8.96
N GLY A 697 3.29 -12.93 9.26
CA GLY A 697 2.66 -14.18 9.70
C GLY A 697 1.90 -14.02 11.01
N SER A 698 2.35 -13.16 11.93
CA SER A 698 1.63 -12.88 13.19
C SER A 698 0.30 -12.16 12.95
N VAL A 699 0.23 -11.31 11.92
CA VAL A 699 -0.99 -10.61 11.50
C VAL A 699 -1.97 -11.58 10.87
N LEU A 700 -1.50 -12.52 10.04
CA LEU A 700 -2.32 -13.60 9.49
C LEU A 700 -2.87 -14.53 10.58
N ALA A 701 -2.04 -14.87 11.58
CA ALA A 701 -2.48 -15.66 12.73
C ALA A 701 -3.59 -14.94 13.51
N ALA A 702 -3.37 -13.66 13.87
CA ALA A 702 -4.37 -12.86 14.57
C ALA A 702 -5.68 -12.77 13.76
N ALA A 703 -5.59 -12.52 12.45
CA ALA A 703 -6.76 -12.47 11.57
C ALA A 703 -7.53 -13.79 11.49
N ALA A 704 -6.82 -14.93 11.42
CA ALA A 704 -7.45 -16.25 11.38
C ALA A 704 -8.14 -16.61 12.70
N LEU A 705 -7.58 -16.18 13.83
CA LEU A 705 -8.07 -16.46 15.18
C LEU A 705 -9.12 -15.47 15.69
N ALA A 706 -9.36 -14.37 14.97
CA ALA A 706 -10.28 -13.31 15.37
C ALA A 706 -11.77 -13.65 15.22
N GLN A 707 -12.15 -14.73 14.51
CA GLN A 707 -13.54 -15.05 14.17
C GLN A 707 -14.13 -16.17 15.07
N PRO A 708 -14.70 -15.86 16.25
CA PRO A 708 -15.15 -16.86 17.24
C PRO A 708 -16.41 -17.63 16.83
N ASP A 709 -17.30 -17.04 16.04
CA ASP A 709 -18.67 -17.57 15.86
C ASP A 709 -18.75 -18.85 15.01
N ARG A 710 -17.63 -19.32 14.46
CA ARG A 710 -17.60 -20.41 13.48
C ARG A 710 -17.15 -21.76 14.02
N ARG A 711 -16.71 -21.83 15.28
CA ARG A 711 -16.02 -23.00 15.85
C ARG A 711 -16.24 -23.11 17.37
N SER A 712 -15.90 -24.20 18.06
CA SER A 712 -16.27 -24.36 19.48
C SER A 712 -15.44 -23.41 20.35
N PRO A 713 -15.96 -22.88 21.47
CA PRO A 713 -15.16 -22.11 22.43
C PRO A 713 -13.94 -22.86 22.98
N ASP A 714 -14.01 -24.20 22.99
CA ASP A 714 -12.96 -25.09 23.48
C ASP A 714 -11.83 -25.30 22.48
N ASP A 715 -12.08 -24.98 21.21
CA ASP A 715 -11.10 -25.21 20.17
C ASP A 715 -10.12 -24.03 20.11
N ARG A 716 -9.19 -24.02 21.07
CA ARG A 716 -8.16 -22.98 21.22
C ARG A 716 -6.82 -23.45 20.64
N VAL A 717 -5.95 -22.49 20.34
CA VAL A 717 -4.58 -22.73 19.87
C VAL A 717 -3.57 -22.08 20.82
N SER A 718 -2.35 -22.60 20.92
CA SER A 718 -1.24 -21.84 21.50
C SER A 718 -0.58 -21.00 20.41
N LEU A 719 -0.16 -19.78 20.75
CA LEU A 719 0.42 -18.82 19.82
C LEU A 719 1.75 -18.29 20.35
N VAL A 720 2.81 -18.45 19.56
CA VAL A 720 4.10 -17.79 19.77
C VAL A 720 4.31 -16.83 18.59
N THR A 721 4.36 -15.53 18.88
CA THR A 721 4.66 -14.50 17.87
C THR A 721 6.03 -13.90 18.10
N PHE A 722 6.69 -13.46 17.03
CA PHE A 722 7.95 -12.75 17.15
C PHE A 722 8.16 -11.77 16.01
N GLY A 723 8.83 -10.65 16.30
CA GLY A 723 8.90 -9.52 15.38
C GLY A 723 7.52 -9.03 14.93
N ALA A 724 6.50 -9.13 15.80
CA ALA A 724 5.11 -8.93 15.44
C ALA A 724 4.73 -7.45 15.24
N PRO A 725 4.26 -7.02 14.05
CA PRO A 725 3.82 -5.64 13.82
C PRO A 725 2.38 -5.36 14.27
N VAL A 726 1.72 -6.34 14.92
CA VAL A 726 0.28 -6.34 15.26
C VAL A 726 -0.14 -5.05 15.96
N HIS A 727 0.59 -4.63 16.98
CA HIS A 727 0.33 -3.36 17.65
C HIS A 727 1.12 -2.23 16.99
N LYS A 728 2.44 -2.34 16.97
CA LYS A 728 3.34 -1.26 16.54
C LYS A 728 2.99 -0.62 15.19
N LEU A 729 2.68 -1.40 14.16
CA LEU A 729 2.34 -0.84 12.83
C LEU A 729 0.86 -1.00 12.49
N TYR A 730 0.26 -2.15 12.80
CA TYR A 730 -1.13 -2.43 12.44
C TYR A 730 -2.13 -1.70 13.34
N ASN A 731 -1.89 -1.56 14.65
CA ASN A 731 -2.71 -0.70 15.49
C ASN A 731 -2.51 0.78 15.12
N TRP A 732 -1.26 1.21 14.90
CA TRP A 732 -0.93 2.58 14.48
C TRP A 732 -1.65 2.99 13.19
N GLY A 733 -1.62 2.15 12.15
CA GLY A 733 -2.25 2.43 10.86
C GLY A 733 -3.75 2.11 10.81
N PHE A 734 -4.17 1.03 11.48
CA PHE A 734 -5.54 0.46 11.37
C PHE A 734 -6.16 0.20 12.76
N PRO A 735 -6.30 1.24 13.61
CA PRO A 735 -6.67 1.09 15.02
C PRO A 735 -8.07 0.51 15.25
N ALA A 736 -8.96 0.56 14.24
CA ALA A 736 -10.27 -0.06 14.33
C ALA A 736 -10.24 -1.60 14.29
N TYR A 737 -9.15 -2.20 13.80
CA TYR A 737 -9.08 -3.64 13.51
C TYR A 737 -8.07 -4.38 14.39
N PHE A 738 -6.97 -3.73 14.75
CA PHE A 738 -5.90 -4.32 15.58
C PHE A 738 -5.82 -3.64 16.94
N ASN A 739 -6.94 -3.50 17.65
CA ASN A 739 -6.99 -2.92 18.99
C ASN A 739 -7.06 -3.98 20.09
N GLN A 740 -6.89 -3.54 21.33
CA GLN A 740 -6.94 -4.39 22.53
C GLN A 740 -8.26 -5.18 22.63
N ASP A 741 -9.40 -4.61 22.24
CA ASP A 741 -10.70 -5.30 22.32
C ASP A 741 -10.79 -6.48 21.35
N VAL A 742 -10.26 -6.34 20.14
CA VAL A 742 -10.22 -7.42 19.14
C VAL A 742 -9.19 -8.47 19.54
N LEU A 743 -7.98 -8.04 19.90
CA LEU A 743 -6.86 -8.94 20.15
C LEU A 743 -6.98 -9.73 21.47
N SER A 744 -7.64 -9.18 22.49
CA SER A 744 -7.91 -9.91 23.74
C SER A 744 -8.96 -11.01 23.60
N ARG A 745 -9.72 -11.02 22.49
CA ARG A 745 -10.77 -12.01 22.19
C ARG A 745 -10.34 -13.09 21.20
N LEU A 746 -9.06 -13.09 20.80
CA LEU A 746 -8.53 -14.16 19.94
C LEU A 746 -8.70 -15.52 20.62
N ARG A 747 -8.94 -16.56 19.81
CA ARG A 747 -9.15 -17.94 20.31
C ARG A 747 -7.84 -18.62 20.67
N ILE A 748 -7.19 -18.08 21.68
CA ILE A 748 -5.88 -18.50 22.12
C ILE A 748 -5.97 -19.08 23.52
N GLU A 749 -5.24 -20.16 23.76
CA GLU A 749 -5.02 -20.71 25.09
C GLU A 749 -3.92 -19.96 25.81
N ARG A 750 -2.77 -19.80 25.15
CA ARG A 750 -1.61 -19.05 25.64
C ARG A 750 -0.96 -18.31 24.49
N TRP A 751 -0.66 -17.03 24.69
CA TRP A 751 0.03 -16.18 23.73
C TRP A 751 1.31 -15.64 24.34
N GLU A 752 2.46 -15.97 23.74
CA GLU A 752 3.76 -15.41 24.07
C GLU A 752 4.30 -14.63 22.87
N ASN A 753 4.74 -13.37 23.08
CA ASN A 753 5.25 -12.51 22.00
C ASN A 753 6.67 -12.05 22.31
N LEU A 754 7.64 -12.45 21.49
CA LEU A 754 9.04 -12.07 21.65
C LEU A 754 9.37 -10.87 20.75
N TYR A 755 10.02 -9.84 21.29
CA TYR A 755 10.38 -8.65 20.51
C TYR A 755 11.73 -8.04 20.89
N TYR A 756 12.39 -7.44 19.89
CA TYR A 756 13.57 -6.59 20.06
C TYR A 756 13.21 -5.10 20.08
N LEU A 757 13.96 -4.29 20.84
CA LEU A 757 13.87 -2.83 20.77
C LEU A 757 14.46 -2.25 19.46
N THR A 758 15.37 -2.99 18.82
CA THR A 758 16.05 -2.66 17.56
C THR A 758 15.24 -3.04 16.32
N ASP A 759 14.14 -3.78 16.49
CA ASP A 759 13.25 -4.16 15.40
C ASP A 759 12.48 -2.93 14.91
N TYR A 760 12.52 -2.62 13.61
CA TYR A 760 11.77 -1.50 13.02
C TYR A 760 10.34 -1.85 12.62
N VAL A 761 9.99 -3.14 12.56
CA VAL A 761 8.65 -3.63 12.20
C VAL A 761 7.91 -4.13 13.43
N GLY A 762 8.54 -5.02 14.19
CA GLY A 762 7.98 -5.70 15.35
C GLY A 762 8.06 -4.90 16.64
N GLY A 763 7.21 -5.26 17.60
CA GLY A 763 7.19 -4.70 18.95
C GLY A 763 6.28 -5.50 19.89
N PRO A 764 5.98 -4.98 21.08
CA PRO A 764 5.02 -5.61 21.99
C PRO A 764 3.64 -5.69 21.34
N ALA A 765 2.87 -6.74 21.65
CA ALA A 765 1.47 -6.88 21.24
C ALA A 765 0.56 -5.95 22.06
N ALA A 766 0.96 -5.60 23.29
CA ALA A 766 0.32 -4.59 24.15
C ALA A 766 -1.19 -4.84 24.40
N VAL A 767 -1.55 -6.10 24.67
CA VAL A 767 -2.95 -6.52 24.94
C VAL A 767 -3.22 -6.87 26.40
N GLY A 768 -2.32 -6.51 27.31
CA GLY A 768 -2.41 -6.81 28.74
C GLY A 768 -2.28 -8.31 29.01
N ALA A 769 -3.06 -8.84 29.96
CA ALA A 769 -2.97 -10.24 30.40
C ALA A 769 -3.29 -11.30 29.31
N ALA A 770 -3.74 -10.89 28.13
CA ALA A 770 -4.00 -11.80 27.01
C ALA A 770 -2.72 -12.23 26.25
N CYS A 771 -1.60 -11.53 26.46
CA CYS A 771 -0.31 -11.85 25.82
C CYS A 771 0.85 -11.60 26.79
N ASP A 772 1.71 -12.60 26.93
CA ASP A 772 2.99 -12.49 27.61
C ASP A 772 3.99 -11.82 26.64
N ASP A 773 4.12 -10.50 26.70
CA ASP A 773 5.11 -9.73 25.94
C ASP A 773 6.51 -9.88 26.58
N VAL A 774 7.44 -10.51 25.86
CA VAL A 774 8.82 -10.81 26.31
C VAL A 774 9.81 -9.98 25.50
N GLU A 775 10.43 -8.99 26.15
CA GLU A 775 11.56 -8.28 25.57
C GLU A 775 12.81 -9.16 25.62
N ILE A 776 13.42 -9.41 24.47
CA ILE A 776 14.68 -10.13 24.35
C ILE A 776 15.79 -9.17 23.86
N PRO A 777 17.05 -9.37 24.29
CA PRO A 777 18.16 -8.52 23.87
C PRO A 777 18.52 -8.75 22.39
N ASP A 778 18.93 -7.68 21.70
CA ASP A 778 19.49 -7.77 20.34
C ASP A 778 20.76 -6.90 20.25
N PRO A 779 21.94 -7.51 20.04
CA PRO A 779 22.18 -8.95 19.85
C PRO A 779 21.89 -9.82 21.09
N PRO A 780 21.69 -11.14 20.95
CA PRO A 780 21.39 -12.01 22.10
C PRO A 780 22.47 -12.03 23.19
N THR A 781 23.71 -11.67 22.83
CA THR A 781 24.87 -11.59 23.73
C THR A 781 25.79 -10.44 23.34
N SER A 782 26.56 -9.93 24.31
CA SER A 782 27.71 -9.02 24.12
C SER A 782 29.05 -9.75 24.00
N THR A 783 29.08 -11.07 24.20
CA THR A 783 30.30 -11.87 24.15
C THR A 783 30.53 -12.51 22.79
N PHE A 784 31.80 -12.70 22.42
CA PHE A 784 32.22 -13.34 21.16
C PHE A 784 33.56 -14.03 21.34
N ARG A 785 33.91 -14.96 20.43
CA ARG A 785 35.24 -15.60 20.46
C ARG A 785 36.29 -14.69 19.83
N TYR A 786 37.48 -14.64 20.40
CA TYR A 786 38.58 -13.86 19.88
C TYR A 786 38.90 -14.26 18.42
N GLY A 787 38.96 -13.27 17.53
CA GLY A 787 39.13 -13.49 16.07
C GLY A 787 37.81 -13.58 15.28
N GLU A 788 36.67 -13.77 15.94
CA GLU A 788 35.35 -13.69 15.31
C GLU A 788 34.83 -12.23 15.29
N PRO A 789 33.93 -11.87 14.35
CA PRO A 789 33.30 -10.56 14.37
C PRO A 789 32.43 -10.40 15.63
N ALA A 790 32.43 -9.20 16.21
CA ALA A 790 31.56 -8.87 17.32
C ALA A 790 30.07 -9.11 16.99
N PRO A 791 29.22 -9.43 17.99
CA PRO A 791 27.81 -9.72 17.77
C PRO A 791 27.11 -8.58 17.04
N ARG A 792 26.31 -8.89 16.02
CA ARG A 792 25.67 -7.88 15.18
C ARG A 792 24.18 -7.79 15.49
N VAL A 793 23.66 -6.57 15.43
CA VAL A 793 22.22 -6.30 15.59
C VAL A 793 21.47 -7.06 14.50
N GLY A 794 20.64 -8.03 14.91
CA GLY A 794 19.81 -8.84 14.02
C GLY A 794 18.54 -8.12 13.57
N SER A 795 18.06 -7.15 14.36
CA SER A 795 16.84 -6.37 14.12
C SER A 795 15.69 -7.30 13.69
N HIS A 796 14.90 -6.93 12.68
CA HIS A 796 13.69 -7.66 12.30
C HIS A 796 13.91 -9.12 11.84
N THR A 797 15.11 -9.45 11.35
CA THR A 797 15.40 -10.78 10.76
C THR A 797 16.12 -11.73 11.70
N GLY A 798 16.72 -11.23 12.79
CA GLY A 798 17.60 -12.02 13.67
C GLY A 798 16.91 -13.10 14.51
N TYR A 799 15.58 -13.03 14.69
CA TYR A 799 14.85 -13.91 15.59
C TYR A 799 15.00 -15.41 15.30
N TRP A 800 15.14 -15.80 14.02
CA TRP A 800 15.23 -17.22 13.64
C TRP A 800 16.51 -17.89 14.16
N ASP A 801 17.56 -17.10 14.37
CA ASP A 801 18.86 -17.55 14.89
C ASP A 801 18.97 -17.38 16.41
N ASP A 802 17.95 -16.77 17.05
CA ASP A 802 17.94 -16.50 18.48
C ASP A 802 17.49 -17.73 19.28
N PRO A 803 18.33 -18.27 20.19
CA PRO A 803 17.97 -19.41 21.02
C PRO A 803 16.74 -19.17 21.91
N ALA A 804 16.47 -17.91 22.31
CA ALA A 804 15.34 -17.57 23.16
C ALA A 804 13.99 -17.90 22.48
N LEU A 805 13.90 -17.70 21.15
CA LEU A 805 12.71 -18.06 20.37
C LEU A 805 12.42 -19.55 20.46
N TRP A 806 13.43 -20.39 20.18
CA TRP A 806 13.23 -21.84 20.13
C TRP A 806 12.98 -22.44 21.51
N LYS A 807 13.52 -21.83 22.57
CA LYS A 807 13.17 -22.16 23.95
C LYS A 807 11.69 -21.90 24.23
N ALA A 808 11.17 -20.72 23.85
CA ALA A 808 9.75 -20.37 24.03
C ALA A 808 8.83 -21.32 23.23
N VAL A 809 9.15 -21.59 21.96
CA VAL A 809 8.40 -22.55 21.11
C VAL A 809 8.42 -23.96 21.71
N GLY A 810 9.57 -24.42 22.21
CA GLY A 810 9.69 -25.71 22.87
C GLY A 810 8.84 -25.83 24.14
N GLN A 811 8.84 -24.79 24.98
CA GLN A 811 8.02 -24.72 26.19
C GLN A 811 6.52 -24.71 25.86
N ALA A 812 6.10 -23.92 24.88
CA ALA A 812 4.70 -23.88 24.43
C ALA A 812 4.23 -25.25 23.91
N ALA A 813 5.06 -25.94 23.12
CA ALA A 813 4.76 -27.29 22.63
C ALA A 813 4.67 -28.32 23.77
N ALA A 814 5.59 -28.28 24.73
CA ALA A 814 5.58 -29.20 25.88
C ALA A 814 4.33 -29.04 26.76
N LEU A 815 3.91 -27.79 27.00
CA LEU A 815 2.69 -27.50 27.77
C LEU A 815 1.42 -28.01 27.05
N LEU A 816 1.34 -27.82 25.73
CA LEU A 816 0.26 -28.39 24.94
C LEU A 816 0.24 -29.92 25.00
N ALA A 817 1.41 -30.56 24.89
CA ALA A 817 1.55 -32.01 24.94
C ALA A 817 1.13 -32.61 26.30
N ALA A 818 1.37 -31.89 27.40
CA ALA A 818 1.06 -32.33 28.75
C ALA A 818 -0.45 -32.32 29.09
N ARG A 819 -1.30 -31.64 28.31
CA ARG A 819 -2.76 -31.72 28.49
C ARG A 819 -3.26 -33.12 28.19
N ARG A 820 -3.79 -33.82 29.21
CA ARG A 820 -4.55 -35.06 29.05
C ARG A 820 -5.89 -34.74 28.36
N THR A 821 -6.28 -35.55 27.38
CA THR A 821 -7.66 -35.62 26.91
C THR A 821 -8.55 -36.04 28.08
N PRO A 822 -9.66 -35.35 28.37
CA PRO A 822 -10.68 -35.92 29.24
C PRO A 822 -11.31 -37.09 28.47
N VAL A 823 -10.80 -38.29 28.72
CA VAL A 823 -11.41 -39.55 28.26
C VAL A 823 -12.46 -39.95 29.30
N GLU A 824 -13.71 -40.00 28.86
CA GLU A 824 -14.82 -40.84 29.36
C GLU A 824 -14.79 -41.22 30.84
N GLU A 825 -15.29 -40.33 31.72
CA GLU A 825 -15.71 -40.70 33.08
C GLU A 825 -17.23 -40.94 33.16
N SER A 826 -17.87 -41.34 32.04
CA SER A 826 -19.31 -41.61 31.97
C SER A 826 -19.68 -43.09 31.76
N GLN A 827 -18.78 -44.02 32.06
CA GLN A 827 -19.12 -45.44 32.18
C GLN A 827 -18.38 -46.07 33.37
N VAL A 828 -18.84 -45.77 34.58
CA VAL A 828 -18.78 -46.68 35.74
C VAL A 828 -20.13 -46.65 36.44
#